data_AF-A0A7S2LDN5-F1
#
_entry.id   AF-A0A7S2LDN5-F1
#
_cell.length_a   1.000
_cell.length_b   1.000
_cell.length_c   1.000
_cell.angle_alpha   90.00
_cell.angle_beta   90.00
_cell.angle_gamma   90.00
#
_symmetry.space_group_name_H-M   'P 1'
#
loop_
_entity.id
_entity.type
_entity.pdbx_description
1 polymer ?
#
loop_
_entity_poly.entity_id
_entity_poly.type
_entity_poly.pdbx_seq_one_letter_code
_entity_poly.pdbx_strand_id
1 'polypeptide(L)'
;MIAHDAPASGFGSVEEKLTRLSSIGSIKVTRDYSRTPVQNEEFNLAHGGTLVTAIGLTDLTSVFFVGDMVFIGGEQHIISSVATNSFVLSDPYNGPTVSGSVGTYVYKWAFGYEWTITFLSQVGDQASLTASPGKNWSGSNVKIDVSTKENGVSPIGGTFRLSYGGESTFPLLHDSKATVVKDALEALEAIGKVDVNRFENNNGHNYFVTFLTEIGNLDLISVHDSQITGPNAKVRAATIQDGSMPVDYGSKPIDSVSVISYTIGNLVNGKEYFVRVSSKNSEGFGGSTMAMPSPISPKEAPSAPTSVSIFPLSNSYLKVSWAVPASDGGSSITHYKVQWDIDVSYSNIETSGFEYVMPVNNGNGPHFCYNIPVDSSSASIGRYARVAAFNGFMWSEFKETSNDAVAQAMPPGEVQNIHAEGVSDTGILVTWSAPDASLCVYGGDGGSPITHFEVEWDKIDDFSTSSASTLSSLATSFLIGGKDTIAGSVSDILESGESYFVRVTAFNAFGAGPPTPFNKIVGPLVNHVPDSPVLLMHNINPLTATSLIVDWETPSMDGGSSIRNYVVEYDSSADFASPSSITIPMVNEKQAIVVEASDVILETQTIKATVAVTNEHQLVRSAVNEADEVQMITTTCDDVVAEVQTISLNAIDSNEEQHIVIAGHDIDEIQLVRSEEMRFR
;
A
#
# COMPACT_ATOMS: atom_id res chain seq x y z
N MET A 1 63.48 41.96 50.95
CA MET A 1 63.47 41.31 52.27
C MET A 1 62.06 41.33 52.80
N ILE A 2 61.64 40.24 53.43
CA ILE A 2 60.33 40.06 54.09
C ILE A 2 60.63 39.91 55.60
N ALA A 3 59.82 40.54 56.46
CA ALA A 3 59.97 40.40 57.91
C ALA A 3 59.40 39.05 58.38
N HIS A 4 59.94 38.49 59.47
CA HIS A 4 59.53 37.18 60.00
C HIS A 4 58.05 37.10 60.43
N ASP A 5 57.43 38.26 60.61
CA ASP A 5 56.10 38.54 61.13
C ASP A 5 55.27 39.37 60.13
N ALA A 6 55.69 39.42 58.86
CA ALA A 6 55.02 40.20 57.81
C ALA A 6 53.53 39.81 57.67
N PRO A 7 52.61 40.79 57.46
CA PRO A 7 51.21 40.48 57.19
C PRO A 7 51.04 39.74 55.86
N ALA A 8 49.87 39.12 55.66
CA ALA A 8 49.54 38.45 54.40
C ALA A 8 49.46 39.44 53.23
N SER A 9 48.68 40.51 53.43
CA SER A 9 48.39 41.59 52.46
C SER A 9 48.66 42.98 53.04
N GLY A 10 48.68 44.01 52.20
CA GLY A 10 48.92 45.41 52.59
C GLY A 10 50.41 45.82 52.59
N PHE A 11 50.71 46.99 53.17
CA PHE A 11 52.07 47.56 53.16
C PHE A 11 53.04 46.72 54.01
N GLY A 12 54.16 46.32 53.42
CA GLY A 12 55.17 45.47 54.06
C GLY A 12 54.86 43.96 54.00
N SER A 13 53.77 43.56 53.36
CA SER A 13 53.27 42.18 53.36
C SER A 13 54.04 41.22 52.45
N VAL A 14 53.80 39.91 52.64
CA VAL A 14 54.31 38.86 51.76
C VAL A 14 53.77 39.05 50.33
N GLU A 15 52.47 39.30 50.17
CA GLU A 15 51.84 39.57 48.87
C GLU A 15 52.48 40.77 48.16
N GLU A 16 52.68 41.90 48.85
CA GLU A 16 53.28 43.12 48.30
C GLU A 16 54.78 43.00 47.99
N LYS A 17 55.47 41.98 48.53
CA LYS A 17 56.86 41.65 48.13
C LYS A 17 56.92 40.61 47.02
N LEU A 18 56.05 39.61 47.04
CA LEU A 18 55.98 38.56 46.02
C LEU A 18 55.48 39.10 44.67
N THR A 19 54.43 39.92 44.66
CA THR A 19 53.90 40.57 43.43
C THR A 19 54.90 41.44 42.65
N ARG A 20 56.07 41.75 43.25
CA ARG A 20 57.18 42.45 42.56
C ARG A 20 58.03 41.51 41.70
N LEU A 21 57.84 40.19 41.80
CA LEU A 21 58.47 39.19 40.96
C LEU A 21 57.70 39.08 39.64
N SER A 22 58.35 39.36 38.51
CA SER A 22 57.72 39.37 37.19
C SER A 22 57.12 38.02 36.75
N SER A 23 57.54 36.91 37.38
CA SER A 23 57.06 35.56 37.08
C SER A 23 55.85 35.10 37.90
N ILE A 24 55.46 35.80 38.97
CA ILE A 24 54.51 35.23 39.95
C ILE A 24 53.05 35.33 39.54
N GLY A 25 52.72 36.24 38.62
CA GLY A 25 51.34 36.49 38.17
C GLY A 25 50.46 37.13 39.24
N SER A 26 49.14 36.95 39.11
CA SER A 26 48.18 37.31 40.16
C SER A 26 48.18 36.23 41.24
N ILE A 27 48.35 36.63 42.49
CA ILE A 27 48.34 35.76 43.67
C ILE A 27 47.38 36.27 44.73
N LYS A 28 46.98 35.36 45.62
CA LYS A 28 46.36 35.67 46.91
C LYS A 28 47.19 35.04 48.02
N VAL A 29 47.49 35.80 49.07
CA VAL A 29 48.23 35.27 50.24
C VAL A 29 47.33 35.24 51.47
N THR A 30 47.36 34.15 52.23
CA THR A 30 46.85 34.09 53.61
C THR A 30 48.00 33.84 54.58
N ARG A 31 47.82 34.19 55.86
CA ARG A 31 48.78 33.95 56.93
C ARG A 31 48.09 33.27 58.10
N ASP A 32 48.74 32.25 58.65
CA ASP A 32 48.38 31.60 59.92
C ASP A 32 49.64 31.53 60.82
N TYR A 33 49.49 31.13 62.07
CA TYR A 33 50.60 30.87 62.98
C TYR A 33 51.29 29.54 62.65
N SER A 34 52.62 29.46 62.77
CA SER A 34 53.33 28.19 62.61
C SER A 34 53.02 27.25 63.78
N ARG A 35 52.74 25.98 63.48
CA ARG A 35 52.24 25.00 64.47
C ARG A 35 53.19 23.81 64.56
N THR A 36 53.60 23.46 65.78
CA THR A 36 54.27 22.19 66.06
C THR A 36 53.28 21.24 66.73
N PRO A 37 53.01 20.04 66.18
CA PRO A 37 52.17 19.06 66.85
C PRO A 37 52.86 18.58 68.12
N VAL A 38 52.12 18.50 69.22
CA VAL A 38 52.57 17.75 70.40
C VAL A 38 52.41 16.27 70.06
N GLN A 39 53.53 15.59 69.78
CA GLN A 39 53.53 14.21 69.31
C GLN A 39 53.22 13.23 70.44
N ASN A 40 52.54 12.13 70.07
CA ASN A 40 52.31 10.92 70.88
C ASN A 40 51.35 11.03 72.09
N GLU A 41 50.60 12.12 72.25
CA GLU A 41 49.64 12.27 73.35
C GLU A 41 48.20 12.46 72.85
N GLU A 42 47.25 11.75 73.46
CA GLU A 42 45.81 12.02 73.30
C GLU A 42 45.32 12.93 74.43
N PHE A 43 44.37 13.81 74.12
CA PHE A 43 43.83 14.78 75.08
C PHE A 43 42.30 14.67 75.17
N ASN A 44 41.77 14.82 76.39
CA ASN A 44 40.34 15.01 76.64
C ASN A 44 40.03 16.48 76.90
N LEU A 45 39.03 17.02 76.20
CA LEU A 45 38.53 18.39 76.37
C LEU A 45 37.05 18.44 75.96
N ALA A 46 36.16 18.79 76.91
CA ALA A 46 34.75 18.97 76.63
C ALA A 46 34.46 20.33 75.97
N HIS A 47 33.47 20.38 75.08
CA HIS A 47 32.87 21.63 74.61
C HIS A 47 32.40 22.50 75.80
N GLY A 48 32.71 23.79 75.78
CA GLY A 48 32.50 24.73 76.89
C GLY A 48 33.46 24.56 78.07
N GLY A 49 34.38 23.60 78.01
CA GLY A 49 35.39 23.36 79.04
C GLY A 49 36.65 24.21 78.87
N THR A 50 37.36 24.42 79.98
CA THR A 50 38.69 25.06 80.01
C THR A 50 39.81 24.10 80.43
N LEU A 51 39.49 22.95 81.04
CA LEU A 51 40.48 21.97 81.50
C LEU A 51 40.78 20.95 80.38
N VAL A 52 42.02 20.95 79.90
CA VAL A 52 42.55 19.94 78.98
C VAL A 52 43.33 18.91 79.77
N THR A 53 43.01 17.62 79.64
CA THR A 53 43.67 16.54 80.37
C THR A 53 44.32 15.56 79.40
N ALA A 54 45.61 15.25 79.58
CA ALA A 54 46.31 14.27 78.77
C ALA A 54 45.98 12.83 79.19
N ILE A 55 45.92 11.92 78.23
CA ILE A 55 45.66 10.48 78.42
C ILE A 55 46.99 9.73 78.38
N GLY A 56 47.83 9.96 79.40
CA GLY A 56 49.19 9.43 79.47
C GLY A 56 49.89 9.74 80.79
N LEU A 57 51.10 9.20 80.97
CA LEU A 57 52.00 9.49 82.11
C LEU A 57 53.09 10.51 81.72
N THR A 58 52.71 11.53 80.96
CA THR A 58 53.63 12.52 80.41
C THR A 58 53.54 13.83 81.17
N ASP A 59 54.68 14.33 81.65
CA ASP A 59 54.78 15.57 82.41
C ASP A 59 54.69 16.80 81.50
N LEU A 60 53.48 17.32 81.34
CA LEU A 60 53.15 18.50 80.54
C LEU A 60 53.86 19.77 81.02
N THR A 61 54.36 19.84 82.26
CA THR A 61 55.11 21.01 82.75
C THR A 61 56.47 21.20 82.05
N SER A 62 56.96 20.16 81.37
CA SER A 62 58.14 20.22 80.50
C SER A 62 57.82 20.66 79.05
N VAL A 63 56.55 20.61 78.66
CA VAL A 63 56.07 20.87 77.29
C VAL A 63 55.38 22.24 77.18
N PHE A 64 54.63 22.62 78.21
CA PHE A 64 53.82 23.83 78.26
C PHE A 64 54.17 24.70 79.47
N PHE A 65 54.10 26.01 79.26
CA PHE A 65 54.26 27.06 80.25
C PHE A 65 53.03 27.96 80.26
N VAL A 66 52.79 28.64 81.38
CA VAL A 66 51.72 29.64 81.48
C VAL A 66 52.00 30.79 80.50
N GLY A 67 51.00 31.15 79.69
CA GLY A 67 51.11 32.11 78.60
C GLY A 67 51.41 31.50 77.23
N ASP A 68 51.66 30.19 77.12
CA ASP A 68 51.83 29.54 75.81
C ASP A 68 50.53 29.58 75.00
N MET A 69 50.66 29.80 73.69
CA MET A 69 49.57 29.72 72.73
C MET A 69 49.45 28.30 72.15
N VAL A 70 48.25 27.76 72.18
CA VAL A 70 47.90 26.43 71.66
C VAL A 70 46.72 26.49 70.69
N PHE A 71 46.67 25.51 69.78
CA PHE A 71 45.58 25.34 68.84
C PHE A 71 44.95 23.96 69.02
N ILE A 72 43.63 23.92 69.19
CA ILE A 72 42.84 22.70 69.44
C ILE A 72 41.61 22.76 68.55
N GLY A 73 41.37 21.74 67.73
CA GLY A 73 40.23 21.71 66.80
C GLY A 73 40.19 22.85 65.76
N GLY A 74 41.30 23.60 65.59
CA GLY A 74 41.38 24.82 64.77
C GLY A 74 41.16 26.13 65.54
N GLU A 75 40.71 26.09 66.79
CA GLU A 75 40.57 27.26 67.68
C GLU A 75 41.89 27.59 68.36
N GLN A 76 42.13 28.87 68.69
CA GLN A 76 43.33 29.38 69.33
C GLN A 76 43.04 29.76 70.79
N HIS A 77 43.85 29.27 71.73
CA HIS A 77 43.73 29.58 73.16
C HIS A 77 45.10 29.87 73.80
N ILE A 78 45.08 30.52 74.97
CA ILE A 78 46.28 30.72 75.81
C ILE A 78 46.19 29.81 77.05
N ILE A 79 47.32 29.28 77.51
CA ILE A 79 47.40 28.48 78.72
C ILE A 79 47.45 29.37 79.97
N SER A 80 46.48 29.20 80.88
CA SER A 80 46.37 29.95 82.14
C SER A 80 47.00 29.25 83.34
N SER A 81 47.08 27.91 83.34
CA SER A 81 47.84 27.12 84.33
C SER A 81 48.24 25.75 83.76
N VAL A 82 49.33 25.16 84.27
CA VAL A 82 49.83 23.84 83.87
C VAL A 82 50.09 22.99 85.12
N ALA A 83 49.71 21.72 85.06
CA ALA A 83 50.01 20.67 86.02
C ALA A 83 50.59 19.46 85.26
N THR A 84 51.08 18.45 85.98
CA THR A 84 51.81 17.31 85.39
C THR A 84 51.02 16.63 84.26
N ASN A 85 49.71 16.40 84.39
CA ASN A 85 48.92 15.67 83.39
C ASN A 85 47.79 16.52 82.77
N SER A 86 47.74 17.83 83.03
CA SER A 86 46.67 18.71 82.53
C SER A 86 47.10 20.17 82.44
N PHE A 87 46.38 20.95 81.64
CA PHE A 87 46.51 22.41 81.61
C PHE A 87 45.13 23.05 81.46
N VAL A 88 45.04 24.32 81.84
CA VAL A 88 43.80 25.10 81.78
C VAL A 88 43.95 26.21 80.75
N LEU A 89 42.93 26.40 79.92
CA LEU A 89 42.83 27.48 78.94
C LEU A 89 42.44 28.81 79.62
N SER A 90 42.72 29.94 78.98
CA SER A 90 42.26 31.27 79.40
C SER A 90 40.75 31.49 79.20
N ASP A 91 40.15 30.70 78.32
CA ASP A 91 38.84 30.89 77.74
C ASP A 91 38.23 29.52 77.36
N PRO A 92 36.89 29.37 77.37
CA PRO A 92 36.25 28.09 77.03
C PRO A 92 36.46 27.69 75.58
N TYR A 93 36.76 26.40 75.36
CA TYR A 93 36.82 25.79 74.03
C TYR A 93 35.42 25.63 73.44
N ASN A 94 35.19 26.11 72.22
CA ASN A 94 33.88 26.12 71.56
C ASN A 94 33.77 25.08 70.43
N GLY A 95 34.87 24.44 70.07
CA GLY A 95 34.87 23.31 69.13
C GLY A 95 34.19 22.03 69.67
N PRO A 96 34.16 20.95 68.85
CA PRO A 96 33.56 19.67 69.24
C PRO A 96 34.33 18.99 70.37
N THR A 97 33.61 18.38 71.33
CA THR A 97 34.22 17.62 72.45
C THR A 97 35.24 16.61 71.94
N VAL A 98 36.47 16.73 72.44
CA VAL A 98 37.58 15.83 72.18
C VAL A 98 37.57 14.74 73.25
N SER A 99 37.39 13.49 72.83
CA SER A 99 37.48 12.29 73.66
C SER A 99 38.38 11.26 72.98
N GLY A 100 39.37 10.71 73.71
CA GLY A 100 40.47 9.87 73.20
C GLY A 100 40.06 8.63 72.40
N SER A 101 39.76 8.82 71.11
CA SER A 101 39.47 7.78 70.11
C SER A 101 39.59 8.28 68.66
N VAL A 102 39.63 9.61 68.43
CA VAL A 102 39.83 10.22 67.11
C VAL A 102 40.84 11.36 67.24
N GLY A 103 41.94 11.28 66.48
CA GLY A 103 43.14 12.11 66.65
C GLY A 103 42.92 13.61 66.42
N THR A 104 42.58 14.32 67.49
CA THR A 104 42.64 15.79 67.53
C THR A 104 43.99 16.22 68.08
N TYR A 105 44.91 16.58 67.19
CA TYR A 105 46.23 17.06 67.57
C TYR A 105 46.12 18.41 68.29
N VAL A 106 46.69 18.49 69.50
CA VAL A 106 47.01 19.79 70.11
C VAL A 106 48.30 20.29 69.48
N TYR A 107 48.27 21.49 68.91
CA TYR A 107 49.45 22.15 68.36
C TYR A 107 49.90 23.27 69.28
N LYS A 108 51.20 23.37 69.52
CA LYS A 108 51.81 24.54 70.16
C LYS A 108 52.21 25.55 69.08
N TRP A 109 52.07 26.85 69.35
CA TRP A 109 52.65 27.88 68.49
C TRP A 109 54.17 27.72 68.45
N ALA A 110 54.74 27.60 67.25
CA ALA A 110 56.17 27.41 67.03
C ALA A 110 56.93 28.75 66.89
N PHE A 111 56.40 29.82 67.48
CA PHE A 111 56.98 31.19 67.48
C PHE A 111 57.24 31.80 66.09
N GLY A 112 56.47 31.39 65.07
CA GLY A 112 56.54 31.91 63.70
C GLY A 112 55.19 31.91 62.98
N TYR A 113 55.21 31.98 61.66
CA TYR A 113 54.02 32.05 60.80
C TYR A 113 54.13 31.14 59.58
N GLU A 114 52.99 30.66 59.09
CA GLU A 114 52.83 29.99 57.79
C GLU A 114 52.11 30.95 56.83
N TRP A 115 52.56 31.03 55.57
CA TRP A 115 51.83 31.73 54.52
C TRP A 115 51.40 30.73 53.43
N THR A 116 50.12 30.70 53.08
CA THR A 116 49.64 29.97 51.90
C THR A 116 49.55 30.96 50.73
N ILE A 117 50.23 30.67 49.63
CA ILE A 117 50.19 31.45 48.38
C ILE A 117 49.36 30.68 47.36
N THR A 118 48.26 31.28 46.90
CA THR A 118 47.42 30.74 45.82
C THR A 118 47.70 31.52 44.54
N PHE A 119 48.08 30.83 43.47
CA PHE A 119 48.24 31.41 42.14
C PHE A 119 46.87 31.48 41.45
N LEU A 120 46.47 32.67 41.00
CA LEU A 120 45.15 32.92 40.41
C LEU A 120 45.16 33.03 38.87
N SER A 121 46.34 33.25 38.27
CA SER A 121 46.48 33.48 36.83
C SER A 121 47.43 32.51 36.12
N GLN A 122 47.91 31.47 36.80
CA GLN A 122 48.81 30.47 36.25
C GLN A 122 48.06 29.15 36.04
N VAL A 123 48.42 28.41 34.99
CA VAL A 123 47.79 27.14 34.60
C VAL A 123 48.81 26.00 34.75
N GLY A 124 48.37 24.85 35.27
CA GLY A 124 49.24 23.71 35.56
C GLY A 124 50.16 23.91 36.77
N ASP A 125 50.98 22.89 37.06
CA ASP A 125 51.88 22.86 38.22
C ASP A 125 52.88 24.02 38.22
N GLN A 126 53.02 24.67 39.37
CA GLN A 126 53.96 25.78 39.57
C GLN A 126 55.22 25.30 40.30
N ALA A 127 56.39 25.81 39.87
CA ALA A 127 57.63 25.55 40.57
C ALA A 127 57.59 26.11 42.01
N SER A 128 58.05 25.33 42.98
CA SER A 128 58.08 25.73 44.39
C SER A 128 58.88 27.02 44.59
N LEU A 129 58.38 27.92 45.44
CA LEU A 129 59.10 29.15 45.77
C LEU A 129 60.40 28.81 46.53
N THR A 130 61.51 29.42 46.13
CA THR A 130 62.77 29.31 46.89
C THR A 130 62.86 30.44 47.91
N ALA A 131 62.87 30.10 49.19
CA ALA A 131 63.05 31.04 50.29
C ALA A 131 64.41 30.81 51.00
N SER A 132 65.08 31.88 51.41
CA SER A 132 66.38 31.81 52.09
C SER A 132 66.46 32.77 53.29
N PRO A 133 67.18 32.39 54.37
CA PRO A 133 67.39 33.25 55.53
C PRO A 133 68.03 34.59 55.19
N GLY A 134 67.50 35.68 55.78
CA GLY A 134 68.12 37.00 55.70
C GLY A 134 69.36 37.14 56.61
N LYS A 135 70.17 38.18 56.36
CA LYS A 135 71.42 38.44 57.12
C LYS A 135 71.24 38.56 58.65
N ASN A 136 70.04 38.92 59.10
CA ASN A 136 69.70 39.08 60.52
C ASN A 136 68.76 37.96 61.03
N TRP A 137 68.72 36.80 60.37
CA TRP A 137 67.90 35.66 60.78
C TRP A 137 68.58 34.92 61.94
N SER A 138 67.99 34.99 63.14
CA SER A 138 68.61 34.49 64.37
C SER A 138 67.59 33.86 65.32
N GLY A 139 67.99 32.78 65.99
CA GLY A 139 67.21 32.07 67.01
C GLY A 139 67.75 30.66 67.21
N SER A 140 67.23 29.91 68.18
CA SER A 140 67.80 28.62 68.60
C SER A 140 67.45 27.43 67.70
N ASN A 141 66.33 27.47 66.96
CA ASN A 141 65.87 26.39 66.07
C ASN A 141 65.08 26.94 64.86
N VAL A 142 65.55 28.02 64.23
CA VAL A 142 64.75 28.72 63.20
C VAL A 142 64.81 27.98 61.86
N LYS A 143 63.64 27.58 61.34
CA LYS A 143 63.49 26.88 60.06
C LYS A 143 62.67 27.72 59.08
N ILE A 144 62.94 27.56 57.78
CA ILE A 144 62.08 28.04 56.71
C ILE A 144 61.85 26.88 55.74
N ASP A 145 60.59 26.52 55.57
CA ASP A 145 60.15 25.43 54.69
C ASP A 145 59.26 25.99 53.59
N VAL A 146 59.34 25.39 52.40
CA VAL A 146 58.36 25.62 51.33
C VAL A 146 57.94 24.26 50.80
N SER A 147 56.63 24.04 50.71
CA SER A 147 56.01 22.83 50.17
C SER A 147 54.83 23.19 49.28
N THR A 148 54.52 22.32 48.33
CA THR A 148 53.31 22.45 47.50
C THR A 148 52.11 21.91 48.29
N LYS A 149 51.08 22.73 48.47
CA LYS A 149 49.85 22.38 49.20
C LYS A 149 48.82 21.70 48.32
N GLU A 150 48.76 22.11 47.05
CA GLU A 150 47.88 21.59 46.01
C GLU A 150 48.56 21.79 44.64
N ASN A 151 48.41 20.82 43.74
CA ASN A 151 48.96 20.83 42.39
C ASN A 151 48.06 21.62 41.43
N GLY A 152 48.62 22.16 40.35
CA GLY A 152 47.88 22.95 39.37
C GLY A 152 47.25 22.07 38.28
N VAL A 153 46.01 22.37 37.90
CA VAL A 153 45.29 21.63 36.85
C VAL A 153 45.62 22.20 35.47
N SER A 154 45.98 21.32 34.52
CA SER A 154 46.13 21.65 33.10
C SER A 154 44.88 21.20 32.32
N PRO A 155 44.39 21.99 31.33
CA PRO A 155 43.34 21.55 30.41
C PRO A 155 43.71 20.27 29.64
N ILE A 156 42.71 19.56 29.12
CA ILE A 156 42.93 18.47 28.16
C ILE A 156 43.49 19.06 26.85
N GLY A 157 44.36 18.33 26.17
CA GLY A 157 44.90 18.71 24.87
C GLY A 157 45.42 17.52 24.07
N GLY A 158 46.09 17.81 22.95
CA GLY A 158 46.71 16.78 22.10
C GLY A 158 45.76 16.15 21.07
N THR A 159 46.09 14.94 20.63
CA THR A 159 45.41 14.23 19.53
C THR A 159 45.10 12.77 19.84
N PHE A 160 44.11 12.21 19.15
CA PHE A 160 43.77 10.79 19.15
C PHE A 160 43.52 10.27 17.72
N ARG A 161 43.39 8.96 17.55
CA ARG A 161 42.91 8.34 16.30
C ARG A 161 41.80 7.36 16.59
N LEU A 162 40.92 7.18 15.60
CA LEU A 162 39.91 6.13 15.56
C LEU A 162 40.35 5.07 14.53
N SER A 163 40.00 3.80 14.77
CA SER A 163 40.37 2.69 13.89
C SER A 163 39.19 1.72 13.71
N TYR A 164 39.00 1.25 12.48
CA TYR A 164 37.94 0.32 12.10
C TYR A 164 38.38 -0.48 10.88
N GLY A 165 38.02 -1.77 10.79
CA GLY A 165 38.36 -2.62 9.64
C GLY A 165 39.86 -2.80 9.35
N GLY A 166 40.73 -2.58 10.34
CA GLY A 166 42.20 -2.62 10.19
C GLY A 166 42.84 -1.27 9.82
N GLU A 167 42.04 -0.26 9.47
CA GLU A 167 42.52 1.08 9.12
C GLU A 167 42.43 2.07 10.28
N SER A 168 43.13 3.20 10.18
CA SER A 168 43.13 4.28 11.18
C SER A 168 42.96 5.66 10.56
N THR A 169 42.16 6.51 11.18
CA THR A 169 42.02 7.92 10.80
C THR A 169 43.33 8.68 10.91
N PHE A 170 43.42 9.85 10.26
CA PHE A 170 44.44 10.86 10.60
C PHE A 170 44.28 11.33 12.07
N PRO A 171 45.30 11.97 12.67
CA PRO A 171 45.22 12.47 14.05
C PRO A 171 44.13 13.54 14.19
N LEU A 172 43.14 13.25 15.04
CA LEU A 172 42.06 14.14 15.41
C LEU A 172 42.47 14.94 16.66
N LEU A 173 42.25 16.25 16.67
CA LEU A 173 42.42 17.08 17.87
C LEU A 173 41.41 16.65 18.96
N HIS A 174 41.80 16.76 20.23
CA HIS A 174 40.94 16.46 21.39
C HIS A 174 39.55 17.13 21.34
N ASP A 175 39.47 18.33 20.76
CA ASP A 175 38.30 19.19 20.63
C ASP A 175 37.66 19.19 19.22
N SER A 176 38.08 18.29 18.33
CA SER A 176 37.62 18.17 16.93
C SER A 176 36.12 18.43 16.74
N LYS A 177 35.76 19.16 15.68
CA LYS A 177 34.35 19.33 15.31
C LYS A 177 33.76 18.02 14.81
N ALA A 178 32.46 17.83 15.01
CA ALA A 178 31.74 16.63 14.58
C ALA A 178 31.96 16.31 13.08
N THR A 179 31.97 17.34 12.23
CA THR A 179 32.24 17.21 10.79
C THR A 179 33.64 16.65 10.52
N VAL A 180 34.67 17.06 11.26
CA VAL A 180 36.03 16.55 11.08
C VAL A 180 36.13 15.08 11.47
N VAL A 181 35.42 14.66 12.51
CA VAL A 181 35.33 13.25 12.93
C VAL A 181 34.55 12.42 11.90
N LYS A 182 33.46 12.96 11.34
CA LYS A 182 32.71 12.36 10.22
C LYS A 182 33.60 12.17 9.00
N ASP A 183 34.21 13.25 8.50
CA ASP A 183 35.07 13.22 7.30
C ASP A 183 36.26 12.27 7.48
N ALA A 184 36.78 12.13 8.71
CA ALA A 184 37.85 11.19 9.03
C ALA A 184 37.40 9.72 9.03
N LEU A 185 36.16 9.44 9.43
CA LEU A 185 35.59 8.09 9.43
C LEU A 185 35.14 7.67 8.02
N GLU A 186 34.47 8.54 7.27
CA GLU A 186 34.06 8.29 5.87
C GLU A 186 35.24 8.23 4.87
N ALA A 187 36.47 8.44 5.35
CA ALA A 187 37.71 8.28 4.59
C ALA A 187 38.38 6.90 4.76
N LEU A 188 37.83 6.02 5.61
CA LEU A 188 38.26 4.63 5.73
C LEU A 188 37.47 3.78 4.73
N GLU A 189 38.14 2.89 3.97
CA GLU A 189 37.46 2.03 2.97
C GLU A 189 36.43 1.10 3.60
N ALA A 190 36.61 0.76 4.88
CA ALA A 190 35.72 -0.07 5.67
C ALA A 190 34.47 0.65 6.24
N ILE A 191 34.34 1.97 6.05
CA ILE A 191 33.20 2.78 6.52
C ILE A 191 32.61 3.59 5.36
N GLY A 192 31.32 3.42 5.09
CA GLY A 192 30.59 4.24 4.13
C GLY A 192 30.17 5.60 4.70
N LYS A 193 28.88 5.80 4.92
CA LYS A 193 28.32 7.07 5.44
C LYS A 193 27.97 6.97 6.91
N VAL A 194 28.38 7.98 7.67
CA VAL A 194 28.08 8.11 9.10
C VAL A 194 27.45 9.46 9.42
N ASP A 195 26.50 9.51 10.34
CA ASP A 195 26.16 10.75 11.03
C ASP A 195 27.00 10.87 12.31
N VAL A 196 27.43 12.09 12.65
CA VAL A 196 28.24 12.33 13.86
C VAL A 196 27.72 13.55 14.60
N ASN A 197 27.26 13.34 15.82
CA ASN A 197 26.76 14.38 16.71
C ASN A 197 27.69 14.55 17.92
N ARG A 198 28.12 15.79 18.20
CA ARG A 198 29.09 16.12 19.25
C ARG A 198 28.43 16.90 20.38
N PHE A 199 28.68 16.47 21.61
CA PHE A 199 28.20 17.14 22.82
C PHE A 199 29.37 17.44 23.75
N GLU A 200 29.27 18.52 24.52
CA GLU A 200 30.23 18.83 25.57
C GLU A 200 29.91 18.03 26.83
N ASN A 201 30.95 17.54 27.49
CA ASN A 201 30.90 16.94 28.81
C ASN A 201 31.82 17.74 29.75
N ASN A 202 31.79 17.45 31.05
CA ASN A 202 32.42 18.28 32.10
C ASN A 202 33.84 18.79 31.80
N ASN A 203 34.68 18.02 31.08
CA ASN A 203 36.05 18.42 30.75
C ASN A 203 36.46 18.06 29.30
N GLY A 204 35.51 17.76 28.40
CA GLY A 204 35.80 17.21 27.07
C GLY A 204 34.54 17.01 26.23
N HIS A 205 34.57 16.03 25.30
CA HIS A 205 33.49 15.84 24.32
C HIS A 205 33.05 14.38 24.15
N ASN A 206 31.76 14.19 23.93
CA ASN A 206 31.15 12.94 23.49
C ASN A 206 30.84 13.03 22.00
N TYR A 207 31.12 11.98 21.23
CA TYR A 207 30.77 11.87 19.82
C TYR A 207 29.85 10.65 19.65
N PHE A 208 28.61 10.88 19.22
CA PHE A 208 27.68 9.83 18.83
C PHE A 208 27.84 9.62 17.33
N VAL A 209 28.33 8.44 16.95
CA VAL A 209 28.52 8.03 15.56
C VAL A 209 27.39 7.06 15.19
N THR A 210 26.64 7.35 14.14
CA THR A 210 25.58 6.50 13.60
C THR A 210 25.98 6.06 12.21
N PHE A 211 26.17 4.76 12.00
CA PHE A 211 26.42 4.19 10.68
C PHE A 211 25.13 4.18 9.86
N LEU A 212 25.20 4.62 8.60
CA LEU A 212 24.03 4.81 7.72
C LEU A 212 24.02 3.85 6.52
N THR A 213 25.15 3.22 6.21
CA THR A 213 25.30 2.27 5.08
C THR A 213 25.54 0.83 5.53
N GLU A 214 26.16 0.65 6.70
CA GLU A 214 26.51 -0.63 7.28
C GLU A 214 25.28 -1.22 8.00
N ILE A 215 25.15 -2.54 7.98
CA ILE A 215 23.91 -3.25 8.35
C ILE A 215 24.17 -4.38 9.35
N GLY A 216 23.28 -4.51 10.34
CA GLY A 216 23.46 -5.42 11.48
C GLY A 216 24.43 -4.88 12.54
N ASN A 217 24.77 -5.73 13.52
CA ASN A 217 25.74 -5.39 14.56
C ASN A 217 27.14 -5.19 13.96
N LEU A 218 27.82 -4.12 14.38
CA LEU A 218 29.14 -3.73 13.89
C LEU A 218 30.18 -3.87 15.00
N ASP A 219 31.44 -4.10 14.61
CA ASP A 219 32.55 -4.11 15.56
C ASP A 219 32.74 -2.73 16.21
N LEU A 220 33.25 -2.70 17.43
CA LEU A 220 33.47 -1.43 18.13
C LEU A 220 34.67 -0.67 17.54
N ILE A 221 34.47 0.61 17.19
CA ILE A 221 35.57 1.51 16.78
C ILE A 221 36.67 1.48 17.84
N SER A 222 37.87 1.10 17.44
CA SER A 222 39.04 1.08 18.31
C SER A 222 39.62 2.50 18.43
N VAL A 223 40.16 2.83 19.61
CA VAL A 223 40.66 4.18 19.93
C VAL A 223 42.14 4.14 20.28
N HIS A 224 42.90 5.10 19.77
CA HIS A 224 44.32 5.28 20.09
C HIS A 224 44.55 6.68 20.65
N ASP A 225 44.77 6.77 21.96
CA ASP A 225 44.83 8.03 22.73
C ASP A 225 46.21 8.34 23.30
N SER A 226 47.27 7.67 22.85
CA SER A 226 48.66 7.85 23.34
C SER A 226 49.25 9.25 23.12
N GLN A 227 48.56 10.12 22.39
CA GLN A 227 48.93 11.52 22.15
C GLN A 227 47.98 12.53 22.78
N ILE A 228 47.02 12.09 23.62
CA ILE A 228 46.19 12.97 24.44
C ILE A 228 46.97 13.40 25.69
N THR A 229 46.75 14.63 26.15
CA THR A 229 47.44 15.23 27.31
C THR A 229 46.45 15.84 28.28
N GLY A 230 46.86 15.99 29.54
CA GLY A 230 46.05 16.52 30.64
C GLY A 230 45.76 15.48 31.73
N PRO A 231 45.38 15.91 32.95
CA PRO A 231 45.15 14.99 34.07
C PRO A 231 44.02 14.00 33.78
N ASN A 232 44.32 12.70 33.84
CA ASN A 232 43.38 11.60 33.57
C ASN A 232 42.73 11.61 32.17
N ALA A 233 43.28 12.36 31.20
CA ALA A 233 42.77 12.39 29.83
C ALA A 233 42.86 11.00 29.18
N LYS A 234 41.74 10.52 28.62
CA LYS A 234 41.60 9.24 27.90
C LYS A 234 40.50 9.33 26.86
N VAL A 235 40.60 8.54 25.79
CA VAL A 235 39.49 8.30 24.85
C VAL A 235 38.91 6.92 25.11
N ARG A 236 37.59 6.77 24.94
CA ARG A 236 36.88 5.50 25.04
C ARG A 236 35.81 5.44 23.96
N ALA A 237 35.59 4.25 23.41
CA ALA A 237 34.41 3.94 22.60
C ALA A 237 33.52 2.96 23.35
N ALA A 238 32.21 3.00 23.08
CA ALA A 238 31.23 2.02 23.53
C ALA A 238 30.06 1.98 22.54
N THR A 239 29.47 0.80 22.33
CA THR A 239 28.24 0.65 21.55
C THR A 239 27.06 1.20 22.36
N ILE A 240 26.32 2.16 21.80
CA ILE A 240 25.12 2.74 22.42
C ILE A 240 23.86 2.00 21.99
N GLN A 241 23.83 1.54 20.73
CA GLN A 241 22.74 0.79 20.13
C GLN A 241 23.33 -0.17 19.09
N ASP A 242 22.91 -1.44 19.12
CA ASP A 242 23.25 -2.42 18.08
C ASP A 242 22.46 -2.13 16.80
N GLY A 243 23.10 -2.31 15.64
CA GLY A 243 22.44 -2.18 14.34
C GLY A 243 21.53 -3.36 14.02
N SER A 244 20.38 -3.10 13.42
CA SER A 244 19.47 -4.15 12.94
C SER A 244 19.82 -4.61 11.52
N MET A 245 19.69 -5.90 11.22
CA MET A 245 19.66 -6.37 9.84
C MET A 245 18.33 -5.96 9.16
N PRO A 246 18.34 -5.52 7.89
CA PRO A 246 17.11 -5.32 7.12
C PRO A 246 16.28 -6.60 7.00
N VAL A 247 14.97 -6.46 6.82
CA VAL A 247 14.07 -7.59 6.54
C VAL A 247 14.52 -8.29 5.26
N ASP A 248 14.58 -9.63 5.29
CA ASP A 248 15.09 -10.50 4.23
C ASP A 248 16.56 -10.30 3.83
N TYR A 249 17.35 -9.57 4.62
CA TYR A 249 18.80 -9.58 4.48
C TYR A 249 19.40 -10.85 5.10
N GLY A 250 20.28 -11.52 4.34
CA GLY A 250 21.04 -12.67 4.81
C GLY A 250 22.47 -12.66 4.30
N SER A 251 23.41 -13.06 5.15
CA SER A 251 24.81 -13.24 4.79
C SER A 251 25.36 -14.52 5.41
N LYS A 252 26.09 -15.33 4.62
CA LYS A 252 26.71 -16.57 5.09
C LYS A 252 28.22 -16.52 4.84
N PRO A 253 29.08 -16.47 5.88
CA PRO A 253 30.50 -16.76 5.70
C PRO A 253 30.67 -18.22 5.25
N ILE A 254 31.59 -18.43 4.31
CA ILE A 254 31.97 -19.73 3.78
C ILE A 254 33.41 -20.00 4.22
N ASP A 255 33.56 -20.83 5.25
CA ASP A 255 34.84 -21.03 5.96
C ASP A 255 35.86 -21.89 5.18
N SER A 256 35.49 -22.40 4.00
CA SER A 256 36.32 -23.27 3.17
C SER A 256 36.66 -22.62 1.82
N VAL A 257 37.95 -22.29 1.64
CA VAL A 257 38.49 -21.66 0.42
C VAL A 257 38.40 -22.51 -0.85
N SER A 258 38.05 -23.79 -0.75
CA SER A 258 37.80 -24.67 -1.91
C SER A 258 36.36 -24.63 -2.42
N VAL A 259 35.45 -23.95 -1.73
CA VAL A 259 34.03 -23.86 -2.10
C VAL A 259 33.80 -22.63 -2.98
N ILE A 260 33.55 -22.86 -4.27
CA ILE A 260 33.31 -21.80 -5.28
C ILE A 260 31.84 -21.67 -5.70
N SER A 261 30.92 -22.31 -4.97
CA SER A 261 29.48 -22.25 -5.19
C SER A 261 28.72 -22.38 -3.87
N TYR A 262 27.56 -21.71 -3.76
CA TYR A 262 26.72 -21.77 -2.57
C TYR A 262 25.24 -21.60 -2.96
N THR A 263 24.37 -22.42 -2.37
CA THR A 263 22.92 -22.35 -2.57
C THR A 263 22.29 -21.55 -1.44
N ILE A 264 21.67 -20.41 -1.77
CA ILE A 264 20.92 -19.59 -0.83
C ILE A 264 19.51 -20.19 -0.69
N GLY A 265 19.20 -20.73 0.50
CA GLY A 265 17.89 -21.31 0.82
C GLY A 265 16.94 -20.31 1.49
N ASN A 266 15.68 -20.74 1.70
CA ASN A 266 14.63 -19.99 2.40
C ASN A 266 14.31 -18.59 1.81
N LEU A 267 14.54 -18.40 0.52
CA LEU A 267 14.12 -17.20 -0.20
C LEU A 267 12.63 -17.27 -0.54
N VAL A 268 11.97 -16.11 -0.60
CA VAL A 268 10.54 -16.01 -0.94
C VAL A 268 10.36 -16.13 -2.46
N ASN A 269 9.44 -16.99 -2.90
CA ASN A 269 9.15 -17.21 -4.31
C ASN A 269 8.63 -15.91 -4.98
N GLY A 270 9.07 -15.62 -6.20
CA GLY A 270 8.75 -14.39 -6.94
C GLY A 270 9.39 -13.09 -6.43
N LYS A 271 9.90 -13.05 -5.19
CA LYS A 271 10.51 -11.85 -4.61
C LYS A 271 11.90 -11.57 -5.21
N GLU A 272 12.15 -10.32 -5.57
CA GLU A 272 13.45 -9.88 -6.08
C GLU A 272 14.53 -9.89 -4.98
N TYR A 273 15.70 -10.45 -5.31
CA TYR A 273 16.90 -10.42 -4.48
C TYR A 273 18.11 -9.86 -5.24
N PHE A 274 18.99 -9.21 -4.48
CA PHE A 274 20.28 -8.69 -4.93
C PHE A 274 21.38 -9.50 -4.25
N VAL A 275 22.20 -10.22 -5.02
CA VAL A 275 23.26 -11.09 -4.50
C VAL A 275 24.62 -10.48 -4.81
N ARG A 276 25.53 -10.48 -3.82
CA ARG A 276 26.93 -10.07 -3.98
C ARG A 276 27.87 -10.97 -3.19
N VAL A 277 29.12 -11.07 -3.61
CA VAL A 277 30.16 -11.90 -2.98
C VAL A 277 31.41 -11.06 -2.73
N SER A 278 32.00 -11.21 -1.53
CA SER A 278 33.30 -10.65 -1.13
C SER A 278 34.22 -11.77 -0.66
N SER A 279 35.53 -11.64 -0.90
CA SER A 279 36.55 -12.48 -0.26
C SER A 279 36.88 -11.96 1.15
N LYS A 280 37.41 -12.82 2.03
CA LYS A 280 37.89 -12.45 3.37
C LYS A 280 39.24 -13.14 3.65
N ASN A 281 40.16 -12.43 4.30
CA ASN A 281 41.41 -12.99 4.84
C ASN A 281 41.62 -12.54 6.31
N SER A 282 42.86 -12.60 6.82
CA SER A 282 43.22 -12.16 8.17
C SER A 282 43.10 -10.65 8.39
N GLU A 283 43.28 -9.86 7.33
CA GLU A 283 43.29 -8.39 7.40
C GLU A 283 41.88 -7.80 7.27
N GLY A 284 40.97 -8.48 6.56
CA GLY A 284 39.57 -8.03 6.43
C GLY A 284 38.81 -8.68 5.28
N PHE A 285 37.68 -8.05 4.92
CA PHE A 285 36.96 -8.33 3.68
C PHE A 285 37.52 -7.50 2.53
N GLY A 286 37.61 -8.08 1.34
CA GLY A 286 37.81 -7.33 0.10
C GLY A 286 36.51 -6.78 -0.49
N GLY A 287 36.64 -5.97 -1.55
CA GLY A 287 35.50 -5.41 -2.29
C GLY A 287 34.48 -6.45 -2.77
N SER A 288 33.21 -6.06 -2.81
CA SER A 288 32.10 -6.94 -3.19
C SER A 288 31.78 -6.90 -4.68
N THR A 289 31.62 -8.05 -5.32
CA THR A 289 31.15 -8.19 -6.70
C THR A 289 29.66 -8.55 -6.73
N MET A 290 28.86 -7.81 -7.50
CA MET A 290 27.43 -8.12 -7.73
C MET A 290 27.27 -9.33 -8.66
N ALA A 291 26.30 -10.19 -8.37
CA ALA A 291 25.87 -11.25 -9.27
C ALA A 291 25.12 -10.69 -10.50
N MET A 292 25.07 -11.46 -11.58
CA MET A 292 24.30 -11.15 -12.79
C MET A 292 23.48 -12.38 -13.21
N PRO A 293 22.20 -12.24 -13.62
CA PRO A 293 21.42 -10.99 -13.65
C PRO A 293 21.11 -10.46 -12.24
N SER A 294 20.78 -9.17 -12.14
CA SER A 294 20.39 -8.50 -10.90
C SER A 294 19.37 -7.39 -11.17
N PRO A 295 18.26 -7.29 -10.40
CA PRO A 295 17.80 -8.28 -9.43
C PRO A 295 17.45 -9.63 -10.07
N ILE A 296 17.25 -10.65 -9.23
CA ILE A 296 16.74 -11.96 -9.65
C ILE A 296 15.70 -12.46 -8.63
N SER A 297 14.60 -13.02 -9.12
CA SER A 297 13.60 -13.70 -8.30
C SER A 297 13.77 -15.21 -8.32
N PRO A 298 13.70 -15.91 -7.17
CA PRO A 298 13.45 -17.34 -7.13
C PRO A 298 12.13 -17.64 -7.84
N LYS A 299 12.10 -18.73 -8.59
CA LYS A 299 10.91 -19.22 -9.30
C LYS A 299 11.00 -20.72 -9.52
N GLU A 300 9.83 -21.35 -9.63
CA GLU A 300 9.66 -22.79 -9.86
C GLU A 300 8.65 -23.03 -10.99
N ALA A 301 8.27 -24.27 -11.27
CA ALA A 301 7.13 -24.54 -12.16
C ALA A 301 5.82 -24.06 -11.51
N PRO A 302 4.84 -23.56 -12.27
CA PRO A 302 3.51 -23.33 -11.73
C PRO A 302 2.88 -24.65 -11.29
N SER A 303 1.89 -24.59 -10.40
CA SER A 303 1.05 -25.78 -10.13
C SER A 303 0.25 -26.15 -11.37
N ALA A 304 -0.24 -27.39 -11.46
CA ALA A 304 -1.12 -27.79 -12.55
C ALA A 304 -2.40 -26.90 -12.61
N PRO A 305 -2.97 -26.65 -13.80
CA PRO A 305 -4.27 -25.99 -13.95
C PRO A 305 -5.37 -26.65 -13.12
N THR A 306 -6.37 -25.88 -12.72
CA THR A 306 -7.50 -26.37 -11.90
C THR A 306 -8.75 -26.53 -12.74
N SER A 307 -9.75 -27.28 -12.25
CA SER A 307 -11.07 -27.44 -12.89
C SER A 307 -11.06 -27.82 -14.38
N VAL A 308 -10.08 -28.65 -14.81
CA VAL A 308 -10.01 -29.13 -16.20
C VAL A 308 -11.20 -30.06 -16.49
N SER A 309 -12.02 -29.68 -17.46
CA SER A 309 -13.20 -30.44 -17.90
C SER A 309 -13.31 -30.43 -19.43
N ILE A 310 -13.91 -31.47 -20.00
CA ILE A 310 -14.16 -31.59 -21.45
C ILE A 310 -15.64 -31.95 -21.68
N PHE A 311 -16.24 -31.35 -22.70
CA PHE A 311 -17.63 -31.60 -23.08
C PHE A 311 -17.86 -31.41 -24.59
N PRO A 312 -18.87 -32.06 -25.18
CA PRO A 312 -19.31 -31.77 -26.54
C PRO A 312 -19.72 -30.31 -26.72
N LEU A 313 -19.34 -29.73 -27.86
CA LEU A 313 -19.86 -28.44 -28.34
C LEU A 313 -20.66 -28.63 -29.64
N SER A 314 -20.28 -29.61 -30.46
CA SER A 314 -21.01 -30.04 -31.66
C SER A 314 -20.48 -31.40 -32.14
N ASN A 315 -21.04 -31.91 -33.25
CA ASN A 315 -20.54 -33.11 -33.95
C ASN A 315 -19.08 -32.99 -34.47
N SER A 316 -18.49 -31.80 -34.49
CA SER A 316 -17.13 -31.54 -35.00
C SER A 316 -16.19 -30.88 -33.99
N TYR A 317 -16.67 -30.56 -32.78
CA TYR A 317 -15.87 -29.91 -31.75
C TYR A 317 -16.20 -30.42 -30.34
N LEU A 318 -15.14 -30.75 -29.59
CA LEU A 318 -15.17 -30.83 -28.13
C LEU A 318 -14.60 -29.52 -27.57
N LYS A 319 -15.15 -28.99 -26.48
CA LYS A 319 -14.52 -27.90 -25.74
C LYS A 319 -13.86 -28.47 -24.49
N VAL A 320 -12.58 -28.18 -24.30
CA VAL A 320 -11.90 -28.34 -23.01
C VAL A 320 -11.80 -26.97 -22.35
N SER A 321 -12.13 -26.90 -21.06
CA SER A 321 -12.09 -25.69 -20.24
C SER A 321 -11.34 -25.94 -18.94
N TRP A 322 -10.69 -24.90 -18.40
CA TRP A 322 -9.92 -24.98 -17.17
C TRP A 322 -9.83 -23.61 -16.48
N ALA A 323 -9.46 -23.63 -15.21
CA ALA A 323 -9.12 -22.46 -14.41
C ALA A 323 -7.60 -22.37 -14.20
N VAL A 324 -7.14 -21.18 -13.82
CA VAL A 324 -5.72 -20.91 -13.53
C VAL A 324 -5.12 -21.89 -12.49
N PRO A 325 -3.79 -22.12 -12.53
CA PRO A 325 -3.04 -22.70 -11.42
C PRO A 325 -3.33 -22.03 -10.07
N ALA A 326 -3.27 -22.80 -8.98
CA ALA A 326 -3.35 -22.27 -7.61
C ALA A 326 -2.08 -21.51 -7.19
N SER A 327 -0.93 -21.83 -7.81
CA SER A 327 0.32 -21.09 -7.72
C SER A 327 0.90 -20.92 -9.12
N ASP A 328 1.38 -19.71 -9.45
CA ASP A 328 2.08 -19.40 -10.69
C ASP A 328 3.58 -19.75 -10.65
N GLY A 329 4.08 -20.21 -9.50
CA GLY A 329 5.48 -20.55 -9.29
C GLY A 329 6.41 -19.33 -9.18
N GLY A 330 5.88 -18.14 -8.87
CA GLY A 330 6.66 -16.90 -8.70
C GLY A 330 6.91 -16.11 -9.98
N SER A 331 6.14 -16.40 -11.03
CA SER A 331 6.21 -15.72 -12.34
C SER A 331 4.87 -15.89 -13.05
N SER A 332 4.42 -14.89 -13.81
CA SER A 332 3.10 -14.94 -14.46
C SER A 332 2.98 -16.07 -15.48
N ILE A 333 1.80 -16.70 -15.56
CA ILE A 333 1.50 -17.68 -16.61
C ILE A 333 1.46 -16.97 -17.96
N THR A 334 2.23 -17.50 -18.92
CA THR A 334 2.36 -16.96 -20.29
C THR A 334 1.73 -17.86 -21.35
N HIS A 335 1.66 -19.17 -21.10
CA HIS A 335 1.09 -20.14 -22.03
C HIS A 335 0.41 -21.29 -21.29
N TYR A 336 -0.54 -21.93 -21.96
CA TYR A 336 -1.05 -23.25 -21.63
C TYR A 336 -0.74 -24.23 -22.75
N LYS A 337 -0.51 -25.50 -22.41
CA LYS A 337 -0.41 -26.61 -23.37
C LYS A 337 -1.60 -27.54 -23.14
N VAL A 338 -2.45 -27.65 -24.15
CA VAL A 338 -3.58 -28.58 -24.21
C VAL A 338 -3.14 -29.78 -25.03
N GLN A 339 -3.39 -30.99 -24.55
CA GLN A 339 -3.20 -32.24 -25.30
C GLN A 339 -4.49 -33.05 -25.23
N TRP A 340 -4.84 -33.78 -26.30
CA TRP A 340 -6.03 -34.63 -26.34
C TRP A 340 -5.74 -35.96 -27.03
N ASP A 341 -6.29 -37.06 -26.52
CA ASP A 341 -6.16 -38.36 -27.15
C ASP A 341 -7.37 -39.26 -26.86
N ILE A 342 -7.47 -40.38 -27.57
CA ILE A 342 -8.47 -41.43 -27.33
C ILE A 342 -8.01 -42.40 -26.22
N ASP A 343 -6.70 -42.43 -25.94
CA ASP A 343 -6.09 -43.23 -24.87
C ASP A 343 -5.66 -42.32 -23.70
N VAL A 344 -6.17 -42.61 -22.49
CA VAL A 344 -5.88 -41.85 -21.26
C VAL A 344 -4.39 -41.85 -20.85
N SER A 345 -3.57 -42.72 -21.44
CA SER A 345 -2.11 -42.70 -21.23
C SER A 345 -1.38 -41.60 -22.02
N TYR A 346 -2.00 -41.05 -23.07
CA TYR A 346 -1.40 -40.07 -23.98
C TYR A 346 -0.06 -40.52 -24.61
N SER A 347 0.19 -41.84 -24.66
CA SER A 347 1.48 -42.44 -25.04
C SER A 347 1.94 -42.12 -26.47
N ASN A 348 1.01 -41.69 -27.31
CA ASN A 348 1.16 -41.44 -28.74
C ASN A 348 1.18 -39.95 -29.11
N ILE A 349 1.07 -38.99 -28.18
CA ILE A 349 0.98 -37.55 -28.50
C ILE A 349 2.14 -37.06 -29.38
N GLU A 350 3.37 -37.54 -29.16
CA GLU A 350 4.54 -37.20 -29.99
C GLU A 350 4.40 -37.63 -31.47
N THR A 351 3.55 -38.63 -31.76
CA THR A 351 3.31 -39.14 -33.12
C THR A 351 1.96 -38.74 -33.70
N SER A 352 0.94 -38.46 -32.86
CA SER A 352 -0.36 -37.95 -33.31
C SER A 352 -0.35 -36.44 -33.56
N GLY A 353 0.49 -35.68 -32.84
CA GLY A 353 0.53 -34.23 -32.92
C GLY A 353 -0.72 -33.55 -32.34
N PHE A 354 -1.53 -34.26 -31.56
CA PHE A 354 -2.75 -33.74 -30.92
C PHE A 354 -2.44 -32.88 -29.69
N GLU A 355 -1.70 -31.80 -29.92
CA GLU A 355 -1.43 -30.76 -28.94
C GLU A 355 -1.60 -29.35 -29.49
N TYR A 356 -1.91 -28.41 -28.59
CA TYR A 356 -1.98 -26.99 -28.89
C TYR A 356 -1.34 -26.18 -27.75
N VAL A 357 -0.45 -25.26 -28.11
CA VAL A 357 0.15 -24.30 -27.15
C VAL A 357 -0.56 -22.96 -27.33
N MET A 358 -1.38 -22.62 -26.33
CA MET A 358 -2.17 -21.40 -26.32
C MET A 358 -1.43 -20.29 -25.55
N PRO A 359 -1.15 -19.13 -26.17
CA PRO A 359 -0.62 -17.97 -25.44
C PRO A 359 -1.69 -17.35 -24.54
N VAL A 360 -1.25 -16.80 -23.40
CA VAL A 360 -2.08 -16.00 -22.50
C VAL A 360 -1.97 -14.54 -22.90
N ASN A 361 -3.08 -13.95 -23.33
CA ASN A 361 -3.16 -12.52 -23.64
C ASN A 361 -3.61 -11.73 -22.40
N ASN A 362 -3.08 -10.52 -22.24
CA ASN A 362 -3.53 -9.59 -21.19
C ASN A 362 -5.00 -9.22 -21.42
N GLY A 363 -5.90 -9.80 -20.62
CA GLY A 363 -7.35 -9.62 -20.75
C GLY A 363 -8.15 -10.90 -20.53
N ASN A 364 -7.52 -12.08 -20.67
CA ASN A 364 -8.18 -13.35 -20.34
C ASN A 364 -8.39 -13.43 -18.80
N GLY A 365 -9.61 -13.76 -18.38
CA GLY A 365 -9.98 -13.92 -16.97
C GLY A 365 -9.40 -15.18 -16.32
N PRO A 366 -9.88 -15.59 -15.14
CA PRO A 366 -9.37 -16.78 -14.43
C PRO A 366 -9.71 -18.12 -15.10
N HIS A 367 -10.50 -18.10 -16.19
CA HIS A 367 -10.95 -19.25 -16.95
C HIS A 367 -10.50 -19.19 -18.40
N PHE A 368 -10.13 -20.36 -18.93
CA PHE A 368 -9.55 -20.55 -20.25
C PHE A 368 -10.18 -21.79 -20.90
N CYS A 369 -10.18 -21.83 -22.23
CA CYS A 369 -10.76 -22.93 -22.98
C CYS A 369 -10.16 -23.05 -24.38
N TYR A 370 -10.34 -24.22 -24.98
CA TYR A 370 -9.93 -24.54 -26.34
C TYR A 370 -10.95 -25.49 -26.99
N ASN A 371 -11.31 -25.21 -28.24
CA ASN A 371 -12.17 -26.08 -29.04
C ASN A 371 -11.31 -27.08 -29.82
N ILE A 372 -11.27 -28.31 -29.34
CA ILE A 372 -10.61 -29.45 -29.98
C ILE A 372 -11.40 -29.83 -31.24
N PRO A 373 -10.82 -29.75 -32.45
CA PRO A 373 -11.48 -30.22 -33.65
C PRO A 373 -11.56 -31.74 -33.68
N VAL A 374 -12.70 -32.28 -34.11
CA VAL A 374 -12.94 -33.73 -34.26
C VAL A 374 -13.34 -34.03 -35.70
N ASP A 375 -12.58 -34.91 -36.35
CA ASP A 375 -12.90 -35.41 -37.69
C ASP A 375 -14.16 -36.28 -37.64
N SER A 376 -15.05 -36.11 -38.61
CA SER A 376 -16.34 -36.82 -38.70
C SER A 376 -16.20 -38.35 -38.72
N SER A 377 -15.09 -38.88 -39.25
CA SER A 377 -14.76 -40.31 -39.20
C SER A 377 -14.45 -40.84 -37.79
N SER A 378 -14.20 -39.93 -36.84
CA SER A 378 -13.89 -40.22 -35.43
C SER A 378 -14.88 -39.63 -34.43
N ALA A 379 -15.99 -39.03 -34.90
CA ALA A 379 -16.93 -38.30 -34.05
C ALA A 379 -17.49 -39.12 -32.88
N SER A 380 -17.73 -40.42 -33.11
CA SER A 380 -18.23 -41.38 -32.10
C SER A 380 -17.15 -41.94 -31.16
N ILE A 381 -15.91 -41.45 -31.22
CA ILE A 381 -14.80 -41.93 -30.38
C ILE A 381 -14.54 -40.90 -29.28
N GLY A 382 -14.65 -41.34 -28.03
CA GLY A 382 -14.38 -40.51 -26.86
C GLY A 382 -12.92 -40.06 -26.79
N ARG A 383 -12.71 -38.81 -26.34
CA ARG A 383 -11.39 -38.23 -26.16
C ARG A 383 -11.21 -37.69 -24.75
N TYR A 384 -10.07 -37.99 -24.15
CA TYR A 384 -9.57 -37.36 -22.94
C TYR A 384 -8.79 -36.10 -23.31
N ALA A 385 -8.70 -35.14 -22.38
CA ALA A 385 -7.82 -33.98 -22.54
C ALA A 385 -7.02 -33.69 -21.27
N ARG A 386 -5.87 -33.06 -21.43
CA ARG A 386 -5.05 -32.59 -20.32
C ARG A 386 -4.39 -31.25 -20.60
N VAL A 387 -4.19 -30.46 -19.55
CA VAL A 387 -3.66 -29.10 -19.63
C VAL A 387 -2.50 -28.90 -18.67
N ALA A 388 -1.42 -28.28 -19.15
CA ALA A 388 -0.30 -27.78 -18.34
C ALA A 388 -0.13 -26.27 -18.53
N ALA A 389 0.42 -25.57 -17.53
CA ALA A 389 0.69 -24.13 -17.55
C ALA A 389 2.20 -23.84 -17.64
N PHE A 390 2.58 -22.70 -18.23
CA PHE A 390 3.98 -22.29 -18.36
C PHE A 390 4.18 -20.83 -17.93
N ASN A 391 5.11 -20.60 -17.01
CA ASN A 391 5.35 -19.29 -16.41
C ASN A 391 6.61 -18.55 -16.93
N GLY A 392 7.13 -18.95 -18.09
CA GLY A 392 8.41 -18.43 -18.61
C GLY A 392 9.66 -19.06 -17.96
N PHE A 393 9.50 -20.03 -17.07
CA PHE A 393 10.62 -20.82 -16.52
C PHE A 393 10.44 -22.31 -16.80
N MET A 394 9.37 -22.93 -16.29
CA MET A 394 9.06 -24.35 -16.50
C MET A 394 7.57 -24.58 -16.72
N TRP A 395 7.24 -25.73 -17.31
CA TRP A 395 5.89 -26.24 -17.39
C TRP A 395 5.47 -26.85 -16.05
N SER A 396 4.19 -26.71 -15.69
CA SER A 396 3.58 -27.51 -14.62
C SER A 396 3.50 -28.98 -15.02
N GLU A 397 3.22 -29.84 -14.03
CA GLU A 397 2.56 -31.12 -14.29
C GLU A 397 1.24 -30.91 -15.04
N PHE A 398 0.81 -31.92 -15.80
CA PHE A 398 -0.49 -31.90 -16.47
C PHE A 398 -1.63 -32.14 -15.48
N LYS A 399 -2.77 -31.46 -15.70
CA LYS A 399 -4.06 -31.85 -15.14
C LYS A 399 -4.94 -32.47 -16.22
N GLU A 400 -5.30 -33.73 -16.01
CA GLU A 400 -6.17 -34.53 -16.89
C GLU A 400 -7.66 -34.32 -16.56
N THR A 401 -8.52 -34.51 -17.57
CA THR A 401 -9.97 -34.65 -17.41
C THR A 401 -10.30 -35.95 -16.69
N SER A 402 -11.36 -35.97 -15.89
CA SER A 402 -11.79 -37.17 -15.16
C SER A 402 -12.44 -38.23 -16.04
N ASN A 403 -13.00 -37.81 -17.18
CA ASN A 403 -13.70 -38.65 -18.15
C ASN A 403 -13.28 -38.21 -19.57
N ASP A 404 -13.64 -39.03 -20.55
CA ASP A 404 -13.64 -38.67 -21.96
C ASP A 404 -14.93 -37.94 -22.36
N ALA A 405 -14.92 -37.32 -23.54
CA ALA A 405 -16.11 -36.79 -24.21
C ALA A 405 -16.16 -37.19 -25.68
N VAL A 406 -17.38 -37.45 -26.18
CA VAL A 406 -17.68 -37.80 -27.58
C VAL A 406 -18.25 -36.56 -28.28
N ALA A 407 -17.83 -36.29 -29.52
CA ALA A 407 -18.30 -35.12 -30.26
C ALA A 407 -19.72 -35.37 -30.80
N GLN A 408 -20.69 -34.63 -30.27
CA GLN A 408 -22.10 -34.75 -30.63
C GLN A 408 -22.81 -33.40 -30.48
N ALA A 409 -23.89 -33.21 -31.23
CA ALA A 409 -24.83 -32.13 -30.97
C ALA A 409 -25.66 -32.42 -29.70
N MET A 410 -26.04 -31.36 -29.01
CA MET A 410 -26.61 -31.36 -27.66
C MET A 410 -27.64 -30.22 -27.53
N PRO A 411 -28.49 -30.18 -26.49
CA PRO A 411 -29.36 -29.02 -26.21
C PRO A 411 -28.55 -27.72 -26.02
N PRO A 412 -29.12 -26.51 -26.23
CA PRO A 412 -28.34 -25.28 -26.13
C PRO A 412 -27.72 -25.03 -24.74
N GLY A 413 -26.75 -24.12 -24.67
CA GLY A 413 -26.26 -23.60 -23.39
C GLY A 413 -27.25 -22.65 -22.70
N GLU A 414 -26.83 -22.12 -21.55
CA GLU A 414 -27.55 -21.06 -20.84
C GLU A 414 -27.65 -19.78 -21.68
N VAL A 415 -28.78 -19.07 -21.60
CA VAL A 415 -28.90 -17.75 -22.23
C VAL A 415 -28.04 -16.73 -21.50
N GLN A 416 -27.56 -15.72 -22.22
CA GLN A 416 -26.63 -14.73 -21.67
C GLN A 416 -27.36 -13.41 -21.38
N ASN A 417 -26.82 -12.59 -20.48
CA ASN A 417 -27.32 -11.24 -20.19
C ASN A 417 -28.84 -11.19 -19.88
N ILE A 418 -29.40 -12.20 -19.20
CA ILE A 418 -30.81 -12.14 -18.79
C ILE A 418 -31.02 -10.95 -17.85
N HIS A 419 -31.94 -10.08 -18.23
CA HIS A 419 -32.40 -8.97 -17.43
C HIS A 419 -33.92 -8.92 -17.48
N ALA A 420 -34.56 -8.60 -16.36
CA ALA A 420 -35.99 -8.42 -16.32
C ALA A 420 -36.33 -7.23 -15.43
N GLU A 421 -37.09 -6.30 -16.01
CA GLU A 421 -37.57 -5.09 -15.36
C GLU A 421 -39.09 -5.07 -15.45
N GLY A 422 -39.74 -4.58 -14.39
CA GLY A 422 -41.18 -4.36 -14.46
C GLY A 422 -41.48 -3.00 -15.07
N VAL A 423 -42.37 -2.98 -16.07
CA VAL A 423 -42.68 -1.79 -16.89
C VAL A 423 -44.09 -1.24 -16.65
N SER A 424 -44.94 -1.98 -15.93
CA SER A 424 -46.28 -1.52 -15.53
C SER A 424 -46.78 -2.30 -14.30
N ASP A 425 -47.93 -1.90 -13.75
CA ASP A 425 -48.56 -2.56 -12.60
C ASP A 425 -48.91 -4.04 -12.79
N THR A 426 -48.92 -4.53 -14.05
CA THR A 426 -49.18 -5.92 -14.44
C THR A 426 -48.16 -6.45 -15.47
N GLY A 427 -47.02 -5.76 -15.70
CA GLY A 427 -46.12 -6.06 -16.81
C GLY A 427 -44.64 -6.14 -16.47
N ILE A 428 -43.96 -7.18 -16.96
CA ILE A 428 -42.52 -7.41 -16.81
C ILE A 428 -41.89 -7.60 -18.19
N LEU A 429 -41.00 -6.69 -18.58
CA LEU A 429 -40.16 -6.83 -19.76
C LEU A 429 -38.93 -7.68 -19.41
N VAL A 430 -38.78 -8.80 -20.10
CA VAL A 430 -37.64 -9.70 -20.02
C VAL A 430 -36.79 -9.50 -21.27
N THR A 431 -35.48 -9.43 -21.13
CA THR A 431 -34.51 -9.33 -22.22
C THR A 431 -33.38 -10.33 -22.00
N TRP A 432 -32.82 -10.87 -23.08
CA TRP A 432 -31.69 -11.80 -23.04
C TRP A 432 -30.89 -11.78 -24.34
N SER A 433 -29.71 -12.36 -24.29
CA SER A 433 -28.87 -12.70 -25.44
C SER A 433 -28.87 -14.22 -25.65
N ALA A 434 -28.73 -14.67 -26.89
CA ALA A 434 -28.59 -16.10 -27.18
C ALA A 434 -27.38 -16.73 -26.46
N PRO A 435 -27.41 -18.04 -26.17
CA PRO A 435 -26.27 -18.76 -25.60
C PRO A 435 -24.98 -18.56 -26.41
N ASP A 436 -23.88 -18.24 -25.73
CA ASP A 436 -22.62 -17.88 -26.38
C ASP A 436 -21.63 -19.07 -26.39
N ALA A 437 -21.23 -19.48 -27.60
CA ALA A 437 -20.26 -20.55 -27.82
C ALA A 437 -18.81 -20.14 -27.49
N SER A 438 -18.52 -18.84 -27.36
CA SER A 438 -17.18 -18.29 -27.09
C SER A 438 -16.75 -18.44 -25.62
N LEU A 439 -17.71 -18.50 -24.70
CA LEU A 439 -17.46 -18.58 -23.26
C LEU A 439 -16.78 -19.90 -22.88
N CYS A 440 -15.97 -19.89 -21.83
CA CYS A 440 -15.25 -21.09 -21.35
C CYS A 440 -16.10 -22.01 -20.45
N VAL A 441 -17.36 -22.18 -20.83
CA VAL A 441 -18.35 -23.09 -20.26
C VAL A 441 -19.06 -23.86 -21.37
N TYR A 442 -19.94 -24.78 -20.99
CA TYR A 442 -20.93 -25.35 -21.91
C TYR A 442 -21.83 -24.22 -22.43
N GLY A 443 -21.98 -24.08 -23.75
CA GLY A 443 -22.47 -22.85 -24.35
C GLY A 443 -22.76 -22.96 -25.84
N GLY A 444 -23.34 -21.90 -26.40
CA GLY A 444 -23.77 -21.87 -27.80
C GLY A 444 -25.07 -22.61 -28.05
N ASP A 445 -25.37 -22.84 -29.32
CA ASP A 445 -26.53 -23.61 -29.78
C ASP A 445 -26.38 -25.13 -29.58
N GLY A 446 -25.30 -25.60 -28.94
CA GLY A 446 -25.01 -27.03 -28.79
C GLY A 446 -24.73 -27.76 -30.11
N GLY A 447 -24.42 -27.03 -31.18
CA GLY A 447 -24.16 -27.59 -32.52
C GLY A 447 -25.42 -27.92 -33.32
N SER A 448 -26.58 -27.38 -32.92
CA SER A 448 -27.84 -27.46 -33.66
C SER A 448 -28.63 -26.16 -33.49
N PRO A 449 -29.10 -25.52 -34.59
CA PRO A 449 -29.74 -24.21 -34.51
C PRO A 449 -30.86 -24.12 -33.48
N ILE A 450 -30.88 -23.03 -32.73
CA ILE A 450 -31.97 -22.71 -31.79
C ILE A 450 -33.27 -22.62 -32.59
N THR A 451 -34.29 -23.34 -32.14
CA THR A 451 -35.62 -23.38 -32.77
C THR A 451 -36.60 -22.42 -32.11
N HIS A 452 -36.51 -22.27 -30.78
CA HIS A 452 -37.32 -21.36 -29.99
C HIS A 452 -36.67 -21.03 -28.64
N PHE A 453 -37.19 -20.01 -27.99
CA PHE A 453 -37.00 -19.76 -26.55
C PHE A 453 -38.30 -20.01 -25.80
N GLU A 454 -38.21 -20.38 -24.54
CA GLU A 454 -39.33 -20.38 -23.59
C GLU A 454 -39.01 -19.40 -22.47
N VAL A 455 -39.94 -18.51 -22.18
CA VAL A 455 -39.89 -17.61 -21.02
C VAL A 455 -40.90 -18.10 -20.00
N GLU A 456 -40.42 -18.48 -18.83
CA GLU A 456 -41.25 -18.97 -17.72
C GLU A 456 -41.28 -17.95 -16.58
N TRP A 457 -42.43 -17.82 -15.91
CA TRP A 457 -42.61 -16.99 -14.72
C TRP A 457 -43.48 -17.68 -13.66
N ASP A 458 -43.14 -17.45 -12.39
CA ASP A 458 -43.86 -18.01 -11.24
C ASP A 458 -43.71 -17.10 -10.02
N LYS A 459 -44.58 -17.22 -9.00
CA LYS A 459 -44.47 -16.49 -7.72
C LYS A 459 -43.49 -17.14 -6.74
N ILE A 460 -43.09 -18.39 -7.01
CA ILE A 460 -42.16 -19.22 -6.24
C ILE A 460 -40.89 -19.52 -7.03
N ASP A 461 -39.77 -19.70 -6.35
CA ASP A 461 -38.43 -19.83 -6.94
C ASP A 461 -38.14 -21.22 -7.53
N ASP A 462 -38.95 -22.23 -7.22
CA ASP A 462 -38.85 -23.57 -7.77
C ASP A 462 -39.57 -23.77 -9.11
N PHE A 463 -40.35 -22.77 -9.56
CA PHE A 463 -41.17 -22.80 -10.78
C PHE A 463 -42.16 -23.98 -10.84
N SER A 464 -42.58 -24.53 -9.69
CA SER A 464 -43.49 -25.69 -9.65
C SER A 464 -44.95 -25.36 -10.02
N THR A 465 -45.29 -24.08 -10.16
CA THR A 465 -46.58 -23.57 -10.66
C THR A 465 -46.40 -22.61 -11.84
N SER A 466 -45.31 -22.72 -12.60
CA SER A 466 -44.95 -21.75 -13.63
C SER A 466 -45.98 -21.63 -14.75
N SER A 467 -46.08 -20.42 -15.29
CA SER A 467 -46.66 -20.15 -16.60
C SER A 467 -45.54 -19.87 -17.58
N ALA A 468 -45.76 -20.19 -18.87
CA ALA A 468 -44.72 -20.15 -19.90
C ALA A 468 -45.22 -19.52 -21.20
N SER A 469 -44.31 -18.97 -21.99
CA SER A 469 -44.57 -18.53 -23.36
C SER A 469 -43.43 -18.95 -24.30
N THR A 470 -43.79 -19.55 -25.43
CA THR A 470 -42.86 -19.98 -26.48
C THR A 470 -42.67 -18.86 -27.52
N LEU A 471 -41.43 -18.58 -27.87
CA LEU A 471 -41.03 -17.47 -28.75
C LEU A 471 -40.09 -17.94 -29.86
N SER A 472 -40.09 -17.26 -30.99
CA SER A 472 -39.21 -17.62 -32.12
C SER A 472 -37.72 -17.57 -31.75
N SER A 473 -36.89 -18.29 -32.48
CA SER A 473 -35.43 -18.31 -32.30
C SER A 473 -34.72 -16.96 -32.51
N LEU A 474 -35.43 -15.94 -33.01
CA LEU A 474 -34.94 -14.57 -33.16
C LEU A 474 -35.33 -13.64 -31.98
N ALA A 475 -36.14 -14.13 -31.03
CA ALA A 475 -36.55 -13.34 -29.88
C ALA A 475 -35.38 -13.07 -28.93
N THR A 476 -35.20 -11.79 -28.58
CA THR A 476 -34.25 -11.29 -27.56
C THR A 476 -34.96 -10.59 -26.41
N SER A 477 -36.28 -10.45 -26.49
CA SER A 477 -37.11 -9.85 -25.45
C SER A 477 -38.53 -10.39 -25.46
N PHE A 478 -39.22 -10.26 -24.33
CA PHE A 478 -40.62 -10.62 -24.15
C PHE A 478 -41.26 -9.79 -23.04
N LEU A 479 -42.43 -9.21 -23.32
CA LEU A 479 -43.26 -8.56 -22.31
C LEU A 479 -44.22 -9.58 -21.72
N ILE A 480 -43.96 -10.03 -20.49
CA ILE A 480 -44.89 -10.84 -19.71
C ILE A 480 -45.98 -9.91 -19.18
N GLY A 481 -47.24 -10.17 -19.57
CA GLY A 481 -48.39 -9.38 -19.12
C GLY A 481 -48.37 -7.95 -19.66
N GLY A 482 -48.66 -6.99 -18.78
CA GLY A 482 -48.60 -5.56 -19.03
C GLY A 482 -49.68 -5.06 -19.98
N LYS A 483 -49.48 -3.85 -20.49
CA LYS A 483 -50.33 -3.28 -21.51
C LYS A 483 -49.61 -3.31 -22.86
N ASP A 484 -50.25 -3.91 -23.85
CA ASP A 484 -49.82 -3.77 -25.25
C ASP A 484 -49.92 -2.28 -25.62
N THR A 485 -48.79 -1.65 -25.91
CA THR A 485 -48.69 -0.22 -26.23
C THR A 485 -49.37 0.12 -27.58
N ILE A 486 -49.53 -0.87 -28.45
CA ILE A 486 -50.12 -0.76 -29.80
C ILE A 486 -51.62 -1.13 -29.74
N ALA A 487 -51.96 -2.33 -29.25
CA ALA A 487 -53.35 -2.77 -29.17
C ALA A 487 -54.15 -2.10 -28.04
N GLY A 488 -53.47 -1.60 -27.01
CA GLY A 488 -54.08 -0.93 -25.84
C GLY A 488 -54.76 -1.89 -24.85
N SER A 489 -54.68 -3.21 -25.08
CA SER A 489 -55.16 -4.24 -24.17
C SER A 489 -54.25 -4.36 -22.95
N VAL A 490 -54.84 -4.29 -21.76
CA VAL A 490 -54.18 -4.64 -20.50
C VAL A 490 -54.31 -6.14 -20.30
N SER A 491 -53.24 -6.78 -19.84
CA SER A 491 -53.16 -8.22 -19.60
C SER A 491 -53.26 -8.55 -18.12
N ASP A 492 -54.22 -9.42 -17.78
CA ASP A 492 -54.43 -9.91 -16.40
C ASP A 492 -53.49 -11.10 -16.05
N ILE A 493 -52.44 -11.35 -16.83
CA ILE A 493 -51.49 -12.48 -16.64
C ILE A 493 -50.67 -12.35 -15.35
N LEU A 494 -50.34 -11.12 -14.94
CA LEU A 494 -49.63 -10.84 -13.69
C LEU A 494 -50.54 -10.10 -12.72
N GLU A 495 -50.48 -10.48 -11.45
CA GLU A 495 -51.24 -9.82 -10.38
C GLU A 495 -50.49 -8.58 -9.88
N SER A 496 -51.21 -7.47 -9.76
CA SER A 496 -50.61 -6.20 -9.34
C SER A 496 -50.14 -6.22 -7.89
N GLY A 497 -48.91 -5.77 -7.67
CA GLY A 497 -48.24 -5.75 -6.37
C GLY A 497 -47.64 -7.10 -5.94
N GLU A 498 -47.85 -8.18 -6.70
CA GLU A 498 -47.18 -9.46 -6.47
C GLU A 498 -45.73 -9.45 -6.98
N SER A 499 -44.96 -10.45 -6.57
CA SER A 499 -43.56 -10.60 -6.97
C SER A 499 -43.36 -11.92 -7.71
N TYR A 500 -42.57 -11.88 -8.77
CA TYR A 500 -42.36 -13.01 -9.68
C TYR A 500 -40.87 -13.34 -9.83
N PHE A 501 -40.59 -14.62 -10.01
CA PHE A 501 -39.35 -15.14 -10.56
C PHE A 501 -39.55 -15.37 -12.06
N VAL A 502 -38.50 -15.14 -12.83
CA VAL A 502 -38.49 -15.34 -14.29
C VAL A 502 -37.28 -16.18 -14.66
N ARG A 503 -37.43 -17.08 -15.63
CA ARG A 503 -36.29 -17.76 -16.25
C ARG A 503 -36.51 -17.90 -17.75
N VAL A 504 -35.41 -17.97 -18.50
CA VAL A 504 -35.45 -18.15 -19.96
C VAL A 504 -34.65 -19.40 -20.33
N THR A 505 -35.23 -20.20 -21.22
CA THR A 505 -34.69 -21.48 -21.67
C THR A 505 -34.58 -21.48 -23.19
N ALA A 506 -33.42 -21.84 -23.72
CA ALA A 506 -33.19 -21.97 -25.16
C ALA A 506 -33.42 -23.43 -25.61
N PHE A 507 -34.04 -23.64 -26.77
CA PHE A 507 -34.32 -24.98 -27.30
C PHE A 507 -33.75 -25.17 -28.71
N ASN A 508 -33.32 -26.40 -29.02
CA ASN A 508 -32.97 -26.82 -30.38
C ASN A 508 -33.57 -28.21 -30.68
N ALA A 509 -33.13 -28.86 -31.76
CA ALA A 509 -33.61 -30.20 -32.15
C ALA A 509 -33.31 -31.32 -31.14
N PHE A 510 -32.43 -31.09 -30.16
CA PHE A 510 -32.04 -32.03 -29.10
C PHE A 510 -32.74 -31.75 -27.77
N GLY A 511 -33.49 -30.65 -27.64
CA GLY A 511 -34.32 -30.33 -26.49
C GLY A 511 -33.96 -29.00 -25.81
N ALA A 512 -34.34 -28.89 -24.54
CA ALA A 512 -34.11 -27.73 -23.68
C ALA A 512 -32.67 -27.64 -23.19
N GLY A 513 -32.07 -26.45 -23.28
CA GLY A 513 -30.87 -26.09 -22.54
C GLY A 513 -31.16 -25.87 -21.05
N PRO A 514 -30.15 -25.52 -20.24
CA PRO A 514 -30.38 -25.19 -18.83
C PRO A 514 -31.21 -23.90 -18.70
N PRO A 515 -32.27 -23.88 -17.88
CA PRO A 515 -33.08 -22.69 -17.67
C PRO A 515 -32.27 -21.65 -16.89
N THR A 516 -32.20 -20.42 -17.41
CA THR A 516 -31.39 -19.35 -16.81
C THR A 516 -32.30 -18.42 -16.00
N PRO A 517 -32.25 -18.42 -14.65
CA PRO A 517 -33.12 -17.61 -13.82
C PRO A 517 -32.62 -16.17 -13.66
N PHE A 518 -33.57 -15.24 -13.55
CA PHE A 518 -33.34 -13.90 -13.02
C PHE A 518 -33.76 -13.82 -11.54
N ASN A 519 -33.17 -12.89 -10.80
CA ASN A 519 -33.50 -12.67 -9.39
C ASN A 519 -34.97 -12.26 -9.21
N LYS A 520 -35.53 -12.48 -8.00
CA LYS A 520 -36.92 -12.13 -7.67
C LYS A 520 -37.23 -10.67 -8.05
N ILE A 521 -38.14 -10.50 -8.98
CA ILE A 521 -38.68 -9.22 -9.41
C ILE A 521 -39.84 -8.91 -8.45
N VAL A 522 -39.68 -7.90 -7.62
CA VAL A 522 -40.84 -7.27 -6.99
C VAL A 522 -41.56 -6.53 -8.12
N GLY A 523 -42.82 -6.86 -8.38
CA GLY A 523 -43.61 -6.15 -9.39
C GLY A 523 -43.58 -4.64 -9.12
N PRO A 524 -43.50 -3.78 -10.15
CA PRO A 524 -43.30 -2.36 -9.95
C PRO A 524 -44.33 -1.72 -9.04
N LEU A 525 -43.87 -0.65 -8.41
CA LEU A 525 -44.68 0.24 -7.60
C LEU A 525 -45.93 0.71 -8.38
N VAL A 526 -47.00 0.94 -7.61
CA VAL A 526 -48.22 1.67 -8.00
C VAL A 526 -47.93 2.70 -9.10
N ASN A 527 -48.72 2.67 -10.18
CA ASN A 527 -48.62 3.57 -11.34
C ASN A 527 -48.16 4.98 -10.93
N HIS A 528 -47.00 5.37 -11.44
CA HIS A 528 -46.31 6.62 -11.10
C HIS A 528 -46.40 7.60 -12.27
N VAL A 529 -45.85 8.81 -12.09
CA VAL A 529 -45.76 9.77 -13.20
C VAL A 529 -44.76 9.25 -14.25
N PRO A 530 -45.01 9.42 -15.56
CA PRO A 530 -44.05 9.09 -16.60
C PRO A 530 -42.70 9.80 -16.39
N ASP A 531 -41.64 9.23 -16.97
CA ASP A 531 -40.36 9.91 -17.09
C ASP A 531 -40.49 11.19 -17.94
N SER A 532 -39.46 12.05 -17.88
CA SER A 532 -39.39 13.20 -18.80
C SER A 532 -39.22 12.74 -20.25
N PRO A 533 -39.88 13.38 -21.24
CA PRO A 533 -39.65 13.10 -22.65
C PRO A 533 -38.19 13.36 -23.03
N VAL A 534 -37.62 12.52 -23.89
CA VAL A 534 -36.21 12.65 -24.29
C VAL A 534 -36.11 13.70 -25.40
N LEU A 535 -35.45 14.82 -25.12
CA LEU A 535 -35.26 15.89 -26.10
C LEU A 535 -34.20 15.49 -27.12
N LEU A 536 -34.52 15.60 -28.41
CA LEU A 536 -33.57 15.33 -29.49
C LEU A 536 -32.42 16.35 -29.50
N MET A 537 -31.26 15.97 -30.04
CA MET A 537 -30.16 16.92 -30.17
C MET A 537 -30.52 17.97 -31.25
N HIS A 538 -30.61 19.24 -30.85
CA HIS A 538 -31.25 20.35 -31.59
C HIS A 538 -32.79 20.34 -31.60
N ASN A 539 -33.42 19.91 -30.50
CA ASN A 539 -34.88 19.87 -30.28
C ASN A 539 -35.68 21.17 -30.44
N ILE A 540 -35.09 22.36 -30.73
CA ILE A 540 -35.87 23.59 -30.95
C ILE A 540 -35.27 24.37 -32.11
N ASN A 541 -36.06 24.56 -33.18
CA ASN A 541 -35.63 25.26 -34.39
C ASN A 541 -36.66 26.32 -34.83
N PRO A 542 -36.24 27.45 -35.42
CA PRO A 542 -37.16 28.39 -36.04
C PRO A 542 -37.74 27.78 -37.34
N LEU A 543 -39.05 27.53 -37.34
CA LEU A 543 -39.77 27.05 -38.52
C LEU A 543 -40.13 28.21 -39.46
N THR A 544 -40.46 29.38 -38.90
CA THR A 544 -40.65 30.63 -39.65
C THR A 544 -40.17 31.83 -38.85
N ALA A 545 -40.29 33.04 -39.41
CA ALA A 545 -40.05 34.29 -38.67
C ALA A 545 -40.99 34.50 -37.45
N THR A 546 -42.06 33.71 -37.31
CA THR A 546 -43.04 33.81 -36.22
C THR A 546 -43.42 32.46 -35.61
N SER A 547 -42.67 31.38 -35.86
CA SER A 547 -42.93 30.06 -35.28
C SER A 547 -41.66 29.27 -35.02
N LEU A 548 -41.68 28.48 -33.94
CA LEU A 548 -40.67 27.49 -33.60
C LEU A 548 -41.28 26.09 -33.74
N ILE A 549 -40.48 25.10 -34.12
CA ILE A 549 -40.77 23.68 -33.93
C ILE A 549 -39.98 23.17 -32.72
N VAL A 550 -40.54 22.20 -31.99
CA VAL A 550 -39.88 21.51 -30.89
C VAL A 550 -40.13 20.02 -30.97
N ASP A 551 -39.06 19.22 -30.85
CA ASP A 551 -39.05 17.78 -31.16
C ASP A 551 -38.56 16.94 -29.97
N TRP A 552 -39.25 15.84 -29.66
CA TRP A 552 -38.91 14.94 -28.56
C TRP A 552 -39.30 13.49 -28.87
N GLU A 553 -38.60 12.54 -28.25
CA GLU A 553 -38.98 11.14 -28.20
C GLU A 553 -39.86 10.86 -26.97
N THR A 554 -40.59 9.75 -27.01
CA THR A 554 -41.36 9.25 -25.87
C THR A 554 -40.45 9.00 -24.65
N PRO A 555 -40.92 9.26 -23.41
CA PRO A 555 -40.22 8.87 -22.19
C PRO A 555 -39.78 7.40 -22.18
N SER A 556 -38.66 7.11 -21.51
CA SER A 556 -38.15 5.76 -21.26
C SER A 556 -39.14 4.86 -20.50
N MET A 557 -39.93 5.45 -19.60
CA MET A 557 -41.01 4.77 -18.89
C MET A 557 -42.29 5.61 -18.90
N ASP A 558 -43.43 4.99 -19.19
CA ASP A 558 -44.76 5.63 -19.16
C ASP A 558 -45.39 5.65 -17.75
N GLY A 559 -44.64 5.26 -16.71
CA GLY A 559 -45.11 5.18 -15.33
C GLY A 559 -46.14 4.07 -15.08
N GLY A 560 -46.35 3.15 -16.05
CA GLY A 560 -47.36 2.09 -16.01
C GLY A 560 -48.71 2.50 -16.60
N SER A 561 -48.83 3.67 -17.23
CA SER A 561 -50.07 4.08 -17.89
C SER A 561 -49.83 4.92 -19.14
N SER A 562 -50.46 4.52 -20.25
CA SER A 562 -50.28 5.17 -21.55
C SER A 562 -50.41 6.70 -21.47
N ILE A 563 -49.37 7.37 -21.95
CA ILE A 563 -49.29 8.83 -22.07
C ILE A 563 -50.49 9.32 -22.90
N ARG A 564 -51.27 10.23 -22.32
CA ARG A 564 -52.53 10.71 -22.93
C ARG A 564 -52.36 12.02 -23.69
N ASN A 565 -51.34 12.79 -23.33
CA ASN A 565 -50.98 14.06 -23.94
C ASN A 565 -49.57 14.46 -23.52
N TYR A 566 -48.98 15.36 -24.29
CA TYR A 566 -47.85 16.19 -23.88
C TYR A 566 -48.34 17.62 -23.64
N VAL A 567 -47.67 18.35 -22.75
CA VAL A 567 -47.89 19.79 -22.54
C VAL A 567 -46.61 20.51 -22.94
N VAL A 568 -46.71 21.34 -23.97
CA VAL A 568 -45.62 22.21 -24.43
C VAL A 568 -45.86 23.59 -23.83
N GLU A 569 -44.96 24.01 -22.94
CA GLU A 569 -45.00 25.33 -22.30
C GLU A 569 -43.93 26.25 -22.90
N TYR A 570 -44.25 27.54 -23.02
CA TYR A 570 -43.32 28.57 -23.48
C TYR A 570 -43.57 29.90 -22.75
N ASP A 571 -42.48 30.57 -22.39
CA ASP A 571 -42.50 31.91 -21.77
C ASP A 571 -41.36 32.75 -22.39
N SER A 572 -41.54 34.06 -22.37
CA SER A 572 -40.49 35.05 -22.62
C SER A 572 -39.48 35.15 -21.46
N SER A 573 -39.83 34.67 -20.27
CA SER A 573 -38.99 34.63 -19.08
C SER A 573 -38.41 33.24 -18.84
N ALA A 574 -37.11 33.17 -18.50
CA ALA A 574 -36.39 31.91 -18.30
C ALA A 574 -36.78 31.15 -17.02
N ASP A 575 -37.54 31.77 -16.12
CA ASP A 575 -38.10 31.16 -14.91
C ASP A 575 -39.51 30.60 -15.11
N PHE A 576 -40.10 30.74 -16.32
CA PHE A 576 -41.46 30.34 -16.64
C PHE A 576 -42.48 30.86 -15.59
N ALA A 577 -42.34 32.13 -15.20
CA ALA A 577 -43.19 32.76 -14.19
C ALA A 577 -44.66 32.96 -14.64
N SER A 578 -44.95 32.96 -15.94
CA SER A 578 -46.32 33.04 -16.49
C SER A 578 -46.40 32.39 -17.87
N PRO A 579 -46.24 31.05 -17.95
CA PRO A 579 -46.07 30.37 -19.22
C PRO A 579 -47.39 30.27 -19.97
N SER A 580 -47.30 30.33 -21.29
CA SER A 580 -48.37 29.90 -22.19
C SER A 580 -48.17 28.41 -22.50
N SER A 581 -49.24 27.63 -22.55
CA SER A 581 -49.16 26.19 -22.75
C SER A 581 -50.11 25.67 -23.82
N ILE A 582 -49.68 24.60 -24.50
CA ILE A 582 -50.44 23.88 -25.52
C ILE A 582 -50.45 22.40 -25.13
N THR A 583 -51.64 21.82 -24.99
CA THR A 583 -51.81 20.38 -24.76
C THR A 583 -51.96 19.67 -26.10
N ILE A 584 -51.03 18.76 -26.40
CA ILE A 584 -51.03 17.93 -27.61
C ILE A 584 -51.53 16.55 -27.21
N PRO A 585 -52.76 16.14 -27.60
CA PRO A 585 -53.28 14.82 -27.26
C PRO A 585 -52.50 13.73 -28.00
N MET A 586 -52.20 12.62 -27.31
CA MET A 586 -51.75 11.42 -28.00
C MET A 586 -52.96 10.69 -28.57
N VAL A 587 -52.98 10.53 -29.89
CA VAL A 587 -53.96 9.73 -30.61
C VAL A 587 -53.24 8.46 -31.06
N ASN A 588 -53.58 7.31 -30.47
CA ASN A 588 -52.96 6.05 -30.83
C ASN A 588 -53.48 5.57 -32.20
N GLU A 589 -52.65 5.69 -33.22
CA GLU A 589 -52.84 5.03 -34.52
C GLU A 589 -52.72 3.51 -34.33
N LYS A 590 -53.72 2.74 -34.75
CA LYS A 590 -53.73 1.27 -34.62
C LYS A 590 -53.53 0.60 -35.96
N GLN A 591 -52.33 0.06 -36.18
CA GLN A 591 -52.07 -0.94 -37.23
C GLN A 591 -52.01 -2.34 -36.62
N ALA A 592 -52.76 -3.27 -37.23
CA ALA A 592 -52.74 -4.69 -36.87
C ALA A 592 -52.34 -5.51 -38.10
N ILE A 593 -51.10 -6.01 -38.11
CA ILE A 593 -50.62 -6.98 -39.09
C ILE A 593 -50.61 -8.33 -38.39
N VAL A 594 -51.50 -9.23 -38.81
CA VAL A 594 -51.56 -10.62 -38.33
C VAL A 594 -51.04 -11.51 -39.45
N VAL A 595 -49.97 -12.26 -39.14
CA VAL A 595 -49.47 -13.36 -39.98
C VAL A 595 -49.48 -14.61 -39.12
N GLU A 596 -50.46 -15.48 -39.35
CA GLU A 596 -50.38 -16.88 -38.90
C GLU A 596 -49.94 -17.71 -40.10
N ALA A 597 -48.80 -18.38 -39.96
CA ALA A 597 -48.28 -19.31 -40.97
C ALA A 597 -47.93 -20.63 -40.29
N SER A 598 -48.66 -21.67 -40.65
CA SER A 598 -48.31 -23.06 -40.35
C SER A 598 -47.46 -23.63 -41.48
N ASP A 599 -46.33 -24.20 -41.10
CA ASP A 599 -45.36 -24.97 -41.91
C ASP A 599 -44.49 -24.19 -42.92
N VAL A 600 -43.19 -24.47 -42.85
CA VAL A 600 -42.12 -23.79 -43.57
C VAL A 600 -41.71 -24.56 -44.82
N ILE A 601 -41.75 -23.91 -45.98
CA ILE A 601 -40.86 -24.19 -47.10
C ILE A 601 -40.25 -22.85 -47.54
N LEU A 602 -38.97 -22.85 -47.90
CA LEU A 602 -38.16 -21.65 -48.03
C LEU A 602 -38.10 -21.20 -49.49
N GLU A 603 -38.75 -20.08 -49.83
CA GLU A 603 -38.55 -19.37 -51.09
C GLU A 603 -38.65 -17.84 -50.88
N THR A 604 -37.90 -17.07 -51.66
CA THR A 604 -37.57 -15.67 -51.30
C THR A 604 -38.51 -14.66 -51.97
N GLN A 605 -39.38 -14.02 -51.19
CA GLN A 605 -40.13 -12.83 -51.62
C GLN A 605 -39.65 -11.59 -50.86
N THR A 606 -39.13 -10.59 -51.59
CA THR A 606 -38.58 -9.37 -51.00
C THR A 606 -39.64 -8.27 -50.93
N ILE A 607 -40.20 -8.04 -49.74
CA ILE A 607 -40.91 -6.81 -49.40
C ILE A 607 -39.91 -5.92 -48.66
N LYS A 608 -39.66 -4.71 -49.18
CA LYS A 608 -38.78 -3.73 -48.51
C LYS A 608 -39.54 -2.43 -48.26
N ALA A 609 -40.12 -2.33 -47.06
CA ALA A 609 -40.65 -1.09 -46.54
C ALA A 609 -39.56 -0.32 -45.77
N THR A 610 -39.53 1.00 -45.90
CA THR A 610 -38.81 1.89 -44.98
C THR A 610 -39.70 3.12 -44.83
N VAL A 611 -40.28 3.27 -43.64
CA VAL A 611 -41.25 4.31 -43.34
C VAL A 611 -40.55 5.39 -42.53
N ALA A 612 -40.46 6.60 -43.11
CA ALA A 612 -40.39 7.85 -42.36
C ALA A 612 -41.79 8.46 -42.42
N VAL A 613 -42.34 8.86 -41.27
CA VAL A 613 -43.79 9.07 -41.11
C VAL A 613 -44.20 10.49 -41.50
N THR A 614 -45.29 10.62 -42.27
CA THR A 614 -46.28 11.72 -42.11
C THR A 614 -47.61 11.37 -42.83
N ASN A 615 -48.63 11.00 -42.04
CA ASN A 615 -50.08 10.91 -42.37
C ASN A 615 -50.64 9.71 -43.20
N GLU A 616 -51.18 8.70 -42.46
CA GLU A 616 -52.47 7.96 -42.64
C GLU A 616 -53.08 7.72 -44.07
N HIS A 617 -53.53 6.53 -44.56
CA HIS A 617 -53.44 5.09 -44.19
C HIS A 617 -54.20 4.18 -45.23
N GLN A 618 -53.67 3.05 -45.76
CA GLN A 618 -54.49 2.01 -46.47
C GLN A 618 -53.87 0.57 -46.57
N LEU A 619 -54.69 -0.44 -46.95
CA LEU A 619 -54.49 -1.90 -46.71
C LEU A 619 -54.66 -2.79 -47.96
N VAL A 620 -53.92 -3.91 -48.07
CA VAL A 620 -53.98 -4.92 -49.16
C VAL A 620 -53.95 -6.36 -48.61
N ARG A 621 -54.70 -7.31 -49.20
CA ARG A 621 -54.64 -8.76 -48.90
C ARG A 621 -54.97 -9.64 -50.12
N SER A 622 -54.34 -10.81 -50.20
CA SER A 622 -54.74 -11.97 -51.02
C SER A 622 -54.36 -13.29 -50.33
N ALA A 623 -55.00 -14.40 -50.70
CA ALA A 623 -54.58 -15.76 -50.31
C ALA A 623 -55.25 -16.83 -51.19
N VAL A 624 -54.49 -17.83 -51.68
CA VAL A 624 -54.87 -19.26 -51.90
C VAL A 624 -53.68 -20.04 -52.53
N ASN A 625 -53.69 -21.37 -52.37
CA ASN A 625 -52.59 -22.30 -52.68
C ASN A 625 -52.58 -22.85 -54.13
N GLU A 626 -51.47 -23.55 -54.45
CA GLU A 626 -51.17 -24.40 -55.63
C GLU A 626 -50.51 -23.70 -56.85
N ALA A 627 -49.34 -23.05 -56.61
CA ALA A 627 -48.11 -22.88 -57.44
C ALA A 627 -48.21 -22.45 -58.93
N ASP A 628 -47.42 -21.50 -59.50
CA ASP A 628 -46.37 -20.56 -59.01
C ASP A 628 -46.32 -19.32 -59.95
N GLU A 629 -46.12 -18.09 -59.44
CA GLU A 629 -45.27 -16.99 -59.99
C GLU A 629 -45.30 -15.71 -59.09
N VAL A 630 -44.36 -14.76 -59.28
CA VAL A 630 -43.87 -13.80 -58.24
C VAL A 630 -44.44 -12.38 -58.34
N GLN A 631 -44.59 -11.62 -57.23
CA GLN A 631 -44.87 -10.16 -57.32
C GLN A 631 -43.99 -9.32 -56.36
N MET A 632 -43.54 -8.12 -56.77
CA MET A 632 -42.63 -7.25 -55.98
C MET A 632 -42.97 -5.76 -56.03
N ILE A 633 -43.43 -5.19 -54.90
CA ILE A 633 -43.87 -3.79 -54.78
C ILE A 633 -42.95 -3.02 -53.80
N THR A 634 -42.62 -1.75 -54.07
CA THR A 634 -41.69 -0.90 -53.28
C THR A 634 -42.09 0.58 -53.36
N THR A 635 -41.89 1.39 -52.32
CA THR A 635 -42.15 2.85 -52.34
C THR A 635 -41.19 3.62 -51.42
N THR A 636 -40.74 4.83 -51.79
CA THR A 636 -39.96 5.74 -50.91
C THR A 636 -40.43 7.20 -50.97
N CYS A 637 -40.13 7.97 -49.91
CA CYS A 637 -40.66 9.31 -49.58
C CYS A 637 -39.52 10.34 -49.45
N ASP A 638 -39.80 11.63 -49.66
CA ASP A 638 -39.12 12.79 -49.07
C ASP A 638 -40.07 14.02 -49.10
N ASP A 639 -40.35 14.59 -47.91
CA ASP A 639 -41.16 15.79 -47.57
C ASP A 639 -42.67 15.86 -47.97
N VAL A 640 -43.38 16.83 -47.38
CA VAL A 640 -44.77 16.66 -46.86
C VAL A 640 -45.90 17.24 -47.73
N VAL A 641 -46.63 16.39 -48.49
CA VAL A 641 -48.05 16.61 -48.90
C VAL A 641 -48.82 15.27 -49.02
N ALA A 642 -50.16 15.26 -48.88
CA ALA A 642 -51.06 14.08 -48.89
C ALA A 642 -51.19 13.39 -50.29
N GLU A 643 -51.73 12.17 -50.51
CA GLU A 643 -52.81 11.40 -49.82
C GLU A 643 -52.87 9.87 -50.25
N VAL A 644 -53.83 9.12 -49.69
CA VAL A 644 -54.07 7.64 -49.54
C VAL A 644 -54.16 6.70 -50.79
N GLN A 645 -53.74 5.40 -50.70
CA GLN A 645 -54.29 4.28 -51.57
C GLN A 645 -54.09 2.75 -51.30
N THR A 646 -54.97 1.88 -51.88
CA THR A 646 -55.17 0.39 -51.71
C THR A 646 -55.41 -0.37 -53.04
N ILE A 647 -54.92 -1.61 -53.18
CA ILE A 647 -55.25 -2.58 -54.26
C ILE A 647 -55.45 -4.01 -53.67
N SER A 648 -56.51 -4.77 -54.00
CA SER A 648 -56.71 -6.18 -53.53
C SER A 648 -57.18 -7.10 -54.65
N LEU A 649 -56.68 -8.35 -54.72
CA LEU A 649 -57.06 -9.37 -55.73
C LEU A 649 -56.93 -10.81 -55.22
N ASN A 650 -57.74 -11.75 -55.73
CA ASN A 650 -57.66 -13.20 -55.50
C ASN A 650 -57.65 -13.94 -56.87
N ALA A 651 -56.92 -15.04 -57.00
CA ALA A 651 -56.90 -15.91 -58.19
C ALA A 651 -56.93 -17.40 -57.81
N ILE A 652 -57.36 -18.27 -58.75
CA ILE A 652 -57.66 -19.71 -58.52
C ILE A 652 -57.21 -20.57 -59.73
N ASP A 653 -56.15 -20.16 -60.45
CA ASP A 653 -55.54 -20.92 -61.55
C ASP A 653 -54.09 -20.46 -61.79
N SER A 654 -53.37 -21.24 -62.58
CA SER A 654 -51.94 -21.19 -62.91
C SER A 654 -51.44 -19.90 -63.58
N ASN A 655 -50.38 -19.35 -62.96
CA ASN A 655 -49.50 -18.22 -63.34
C ASN A 655 -50.09 -16.80 -63.28
N GLU A 656 -49.42 -15.88 -62.54
CA GLU A 656 -49.09 -14.51 -63.04
C GLU A 656 -48.15 -13.68 -62.13
N GLU A 657 -47.20 -12.96 -62.74
CA GLU A 657 -46.11 -12.16 -62.13
C GLU A 657 -46.31 -10.62 -62.30
N GLN A 658 -46.09 -9.75 -61.29
CA GLN A 658 -46.07 -8.26 -61.46
C GLN A 658 -45.29 -7.48 -60.37
N HIS A 659 -44.70 -6.33 -60.74
CA HIS A 659 -43.94 -5.44 -59.84
C HIS A 659 -44.49 -3.98 -59.84
N ILE A 660 -44.36 -3.24 -58.72
CA ILE A 660 -44.72 -1.78 -58.64
C ILE A 660 -43.73 -1.01 -57.73
N VAL A 661 -42.89 -0.12 -58.26
CA VAL A 661 -41.87 0.65 -57.49
C VAL A 661 -42.16 2.17 -57.53
N ILE A 662 -41.97 2.92 -56.42
CA ILE A 662 -42.13 4.40 -56.33
C ILE A 662 -40.96 5.05 -55.53
N ALA A 663 -40.62 6.32 -55.85
CA ALA A 663 -39.73 7.21 -55.08
C ALA A 663 -40.13 8.69 -55.30
N GLY A 664 -39.89 9.61 -54.35
CA GLY A 664 -40.34 11.02 -54.40
C GLY A 664 -39.35 12.09 -53.88
N HIS A 665 -39.68 13.38 -54.08
CA HIS A 665 -38.91 14.58 -53.65
C HIS A 665 -39.76 15.90 -53.74
N ASP A 666 -40.88 16.04 -53.01
CA ASP A 666 -41.83 17.19 -53.14
C ASP A 666 -42.44 17.31 -54.58
N ILE A 667 -43.53 18.02 -54.90
CA ILE A 667 -44.63 18.67 -54.15
C ILE A 667 -45.95 18.11 -54.73
N ASP A 668 -47.06 18.17 -53.99
CA ASP A 668 -48.46 17.97 -54.45
C ASP A 668 -48.70 16.83 -55.48
N GLU A 669 -49.08 15.59 -55.08
CA GLU A 669 -50.21 14.83 -55.71
C GLU A 669 -50.53 13.42 -55.14
N ILE A 670 -51.72 12.91 -55.52
CA ILE A 670 -52.51 11.79 -54.97
C ILE A 670 -52.98 10.87 -56.12
N GLN A 671 -53.09 9.51 -55.99
CA GLN A 671 -54.16 8.67 -56.65
C GLN A 671 -54.09 7.13 -56.45
N LEU A 672 -55.14 6.29 -56.73
CA LEU A 672 -56.43 6.45 -57.48
C LEU A 672 -57.07 5.19 -58.13
N VAL A 673 -56.79 3.95 -57.70
CA VAL A 673 -57.22 2.67 -58.34
C VAL A 673 -57.99 1.73 -57.36
N ARG A 674 -58.72 0.74 -57.88
CA ARG A 674 -59.33 -0.41 -57.17
C ARG A 674 -59.59 -1.52 -58.20
N SER A 675 -59.86 -2.74 -57.75
CA SER A 675 -60.89 -3.57 -58.40
C SER A 675 -61.55 -4.54 -57.43
N GLU A 676 -62.87 -4.72 -57.57
CA GLU A 676 -63.69 -5.79 -56.98
C GLU A 676 -64.58 -6.34 -58.10
N GLU A 677 -64.93 -7.63 -58.05
CA GLU A 677 -66.36 -7.97 -58.07
C GLU A 677 -66.61 -9.29 -57.32
N MET A 678 -67.84 -9.47 -56.81
CA MET A 678 -68.19 -10.50 -55.83
C MET A 678 -69.44 -11.29 -56.26
N ARG A 679 -69.37 -12.63 -56.11
CA ARG A 679 -70.47 -13.63 -56.10
C ARG A 679 -71.11 -14.07 -57.42
N PHE A 680 -71.04 -15.38 -57.68
CA PHE A 680 -72.18 -16.33 -57.72
C PHE A 680 -71.59 -17.72 -57.35
N ARG A 681 -72.22 -18.63 -56.59
CA ARG A 681 -73.61 -18.72 -56.12
C ARG A 681 -73.68 -19.49 -54.80
#